data_AF-A0A7C7C0Y6-F1
#
_entry.id   AF-A0A7C7C0Y6-F1
#
_cell.length_a   1.000
_cell.length_b   1.000
_cell.length_c   1.000
_cell.angle_alpha   90.00
_cell.angle_beta   90.00
_cell.angle_gamma   90.00
#
_symmetry.space_group_name_H-M   'P 1'
#
loop_
_entity.id
_entity.type
_entity.pdbx_description
1 polymer ?
#
loop_
_entity_poly.entity_id
_entity_poly.type
_entity_poly.pdbx_seq_one_letter_code
_entity_poly.pdbx_strand_id
1 'polypeptide(L)'
;MNLLKNINLVVLSALLSVASQLTAQVDCVGCAPLFDAVTSIVVESCETLTPPTFPNYTTACNQSEITEETFIATLGHKTSCEGTIAEAIGAGQDLCLSLYGFASAGLAPSDLFFIGSEPLQWTHFANGSATLTGLVYNDTDPSLAYNIDVYLEGGYNWTEWEAMGKQALDGLFQDTHENWIYFLMQNNISKLIGVGVNQGQTIRLQHAPLSENIGFQLGSMGANNINLNNGLSGWVTWETLAGIDTLSGPGDINIDITNCQETVSPCADEDDVLYRFFAGNLCGYDEVDITVDHEDNTAPTWTFFPSDQLLECSDIAILEDATATDLCSDFSISLVTDTLLSSAVGNYNVTRTFTATDACGNSASNTQTIVFQDTTTPVLNIPLDYTIECSITPTLDEATSSDLCGSVEITLQESTELGVCEGSYSLVRIFTATDDAGNSTSATQTITIVDTTAPELTVPNNLSLTCIGSNDLGTAIYSDLCSNVALTISSDTILGICPANYSISRTFTATDNCGNTSSGVQIIDYSDTTSPDFGTTPYFIELACTEAILLDVEAFDDCSELSDISFTDLAGSGGCMSPSSSVVRFFTVTDACGNSSSLEQTIQFIDTVAPIFTYFPSDASVDCSISIPNDFPLISDVCSSVELQYSIDTISSLTSNDLDLSILWTATDGCGNITSSTQNITVSDTQAPVFTLSPTLPTSLELGTEIPLCNALEWTAEDNCYSYDELIFDCSLDTVFT
;
A
#
# COMPACT_ATOMS: atom_id res chain seq x y z
N MET A 1 80.72 -25.00 -1.58
CA MET A 1 81.41 -25.58 -0.40
C MET A 1 82.04 -26.93 -0.76
N ASN A 2 83.38 -26.95 -0.88
CA ASN A 2 84.31 -28.09 -0.72
C ASN A 2 84.19 -29.36 -1.61
N LEU A 3 85.11 -29.59 -2.55
CA LEU A 3 86.41 -30.26 -2.29
C LEU A 3 87.28 -30.41 -3.56
N LEU A 4 88.60 -30.42 -3.35
CA LEU A 4 89.70 -30.28 -4.30
C LEU A 4 89.88 -31.41 -5.34
N LYS A 5 90.40 -31.00 -6.51
CA LYS A 5 91.19 -31.80 -7.45
C LYS A 5 92.58 -32.11 -6.86
N ASN A 6 93.01 -33.37 -6.97
CA ASN A 6 94.39 -33.79 -6.73
C ASN A 6 95.09 -34.06 -8.08
N ILE A 7 96.18 -33.32 -8.29
CA ILE A 7 97.53 -33.72 -8.74
C ILE A 7 97.60 -34.87 -9.75
N ASN A 8 98.17 -34.57 -10.93
CA ASN A 8 98.98 -35.56 -11.64
C ASN A 8 100.26 -34.96 -12.19
N LEU A 9 101.33 -35.71 -11.92
CA LEU A 9 102.74 -35.43 -12.05
C LEU A 9 103.21 -35.67 -13.49
N VAL A 10 104.00 -34.76 -14.09
CA VAL A 10 104.81 -35.09 -15.27
C VAL A 10 106.25 -34.63 -15.05
N VAL A 11 107.15 -35.60 -15.23
CA VAL A 11 108.61 -35.54 -15.13
C VAL A 11 109.19 -34.96 -16.42
N LEU A 12 110.18 -34.05 -16.35
CA LEU A 12 111.32 -34.13 -17.27
C LEU A 12 112.58 -33.39 -16.77
N SER A 13 113.65 -34.16 -16.66
CA SER A 13 115.04 -33.74 -16.54
C SER A 13 115.64 -33.37 -17.90
N ALA A 14 116.35 -32.23 -18.00
CA ALA A 14 117.44 -32.06 -18.98
C ALA A 14 118.38 -30.91 -18.58
N LEU A 15 119.66 -31.13 -18.85
CA LEU A 15 120.82 -30.35 -18.42
C LEU A 15 121.06 -29.04 -19.21
N LEU A 16 121.76 -28.14 -18.52
CA LEU A 16 122.61 -27.02 -18.96
C LEU A 16 122.97 -26.96 -20.47
N SER A 17 122.78 -25.77 -21.05
CA SER A 17 123.77 -25.17 -21.94
C SER A 17 123.84 -23.66 -21.72
N VAL A 18 125.07 -23.15 -21.78
CA VAL A 18 125.49 -21.81 -21.38
C VAL A 18 124.99 -20.77 -22.39
N ALA A 19 124.17 -19.81 -21.93
CA ALA A 19 124.02 -18.52 -22.56
C ALA A 19 124.50 -17.47 -21.56
N SER A 20 125.43 -16.63 -22.01
CA SER A 20 125.89 -15.43 -21.32
C SER A 20 124.69 -14.55 -20.95
N GLN A 21 124.25 -14.66 -19.69
CA GLN A 21 123.37 -13.69 -19.08
C GLN A 21 124.03 -12.31 -19.23
N LEU A 22 123.32 -11.41 -19.90
CA LEU A 22 123.51 -9.99 -19.64
C LEU A 22 123.46 -9.82 -18.12
N THR A 23 124.49 -9.15 -17.64
CA THR A 23 124.74 -8.80 -16.25
C THR A 23 123.46 -8.34 -15.56
N ALA A 24 123.17 -9.03 -14.45
CA ALA A 24 122.50 -8.54 -13.26
C ALA A 24 121.87 -7.14 -13.38
N GLN A 25 120.54 -7.14 -13.42
CA GLN A 25 119.68 -6.16 -12.74
C GLN A 25 120.39 -5.64 -11.48
N VAL A 26 120.27 -4.35 -11.17
CA VAL A 26 120.57 -3.79 -9.84
C VAL A 26 120.15 -4.79 -8.76
N ASP A 27 120.89 -4.83 -7.64
CA ASP A 27 120.56 -5.64 -6.48
C ASP A 27 119.20 -5.19 -5.89
N CYS A 28 118.12 -5.62 -6.53
CA CYS A 28 116.74 -5.42 -6.12
C CYS A 28 116.35 -6.42 -5.01
N VAL A 29 117.32 -7.13 -4.42
CA VAL A 29 117.09 -8.16 -3.41
C VAL A 29 116.38 -7.53 -2.20
N GLY A 30 115.12 -7.91 -2.02
CA GLY A 30 114.26 -7.43 -0.94
C GLY A 30 113.63 -6.05 -1.18
N CYS A 31 113.87 -5.39 -2.32
CA CYS A 31 113.31 -4.07 -2.62
C CYS A 31 111.82 -4.13 -3.00
N ALA A 32 111.39 -5.24 -3.60
CA ALA A 32 109.98 -5.48 -3.90
C ALA A 32 109.18 -5.48 -2.58
N PRO A 33 108.20 -4.57 -2.44
CA PRO A 33 107.33 -4.55 -1.26
C PRO A 33 106.61 -5.89 -1.06
N LEU A 34 106.20 -6.14 0.18
CA LEU A 34 105.29 -7.22 0.52
C LEU A 34 104.26 -6.70 1.52
N PHE A 35 103.00 -6.64 1.10
CA PHE A 35 101.88 -6.24 1.95
C PHE A 35 101.68 -7.22 3.10
N ASP A 36 101.38 -6.68 4.28
CA ASP A 36 100.87 -7.48 5.38
C ASP A 36 99.52 -8.08 5.00
N ALA A 37 99.16 -9.23 5.58
CA ALA A 37 97.84 -9.82 5.34
C ALA A 37 96.73 -8.87 5.80
N VAL A 38 95.83 -8.51 4.88
CA VAL A 38 94.64 -7.69 5.16
C VAL A 38 93.36 -8.51 5.08
N THR A 39 92.27 -7.96 5.63
CA THR A 39 90.93 -8.53 5.41
C THR A 39 90.48 -8.10 4.01
N SER A 40 90.23 -9.07 3.13
CA SER A 40 89.93 -8.81 1.72
C SER A 40 88.51 -8.32 1.46
N ILE A 41 87.60 -8.47 2.42
CA ILE A 41 86.19 -8.05 2.33
C ILE A 41 85.78 -7.37 3.63
N VAL A 42 85.21 -6.17 3.53
CA VAL A 42 84.57 -5.44 4.62
C VAL A 42 83.09 -5.32 4.28
N VAL A 43 82.22 -5.88 5.13
CA VAL A 43 80.76 -5.78 4.94
C VAL A 43 80.26 -4.57 5.71
N GLU A 44 79.63 -3.62 5.00
CA GLU A 44 79.00 -2.46 5.60
C GLU A 44 77.52 -2.41 5.21
N SER A 45 76.68 -1.85 6.08
CA SER A 45 75.32 -1.47 5.70
C SER A 45 75.37 -0.31 4.71
N CYS A 46 74.27 -0.04 4.00
CA CYS A 46 74.13 0.95 2.91
C CYS A 46 74.27 2.44 3.33
N GLU A 47 75.07 2.73 4.36
CA GLU A 47 75.44 4.06 4.78
C GLU A 47 76.78 4.48 4.11
N THR A 48 77.18 5.73 4.33
CA THR A 48 78.34 6.34 3.67
C THR A 48 79.64 5.60 4.00
N LEU A 49 80.32 5.17 2.94
CA LEU A 49 81.65 4.57 2.95
C LEU A 49 82.66 5.35 3.79
N THR A 50 83.36 4.65 4.69
CA THR A 50 84.66 5.10 5.17
C THR A 50 85.76 4.41 4.37
N PRO A 51 86.53 5.11 3.52
CA PRO A 51 87.57 4.48 2.72
C PRO A 51 88.58 3.74 3.60
N PRO A 52 88.96 2.50 3.26
CA PRO A 52 89.96 1.75 4.00
C PRO A 52 91.31 2.51 3.98
N THR A 53 92.03 2.45 5.09
CA THR A 53 93.38 3.02 5.18
C THR A 53 94.38 2.21 4.36
N PHE A 54 95.37 2.88 3.75
CA PHE A 54 96.46 2.23 3.02
C PHE A 54 97.15 1.14 3.88
N PRO A 55 97.18 -0.13 3.44
CA PRO A 55 97.76 -1.22 4.23
C PRO A 55 99.27 -1.09 4.45
N ASN A 56 99.74 -1.57 5.60
CA ASN A 56 101.18 -1.64 5.86
C ASN A 56 101.85 -2.70 4.96
N TYR A 57 103.11 -2.44 4.61
CA TYR A 57 103.95 -3.37 3.86
C TYR A 57 105.40 -3.31 4.35
N THR A 58 106.19 -4.32 3.98
CA THR A 58 107.62 -4.39 4.29
C THR A 58 108.46 -4.30 3.01
N THR A 59 109.58 -3.57 3.06
CA THR A 59 110.56 -3.48 1.96
C THR A 59 111.97 -3.29 2.53
N ALA A 60 112.99 -3.74 1.79
CA ALA A 60 114.40 -3.47 2.08
C ALA A 60 114.92 -2.17 1.44
N CYS A 61 114.16 -1.56 0.53
CA CYS A 61 114.45 -0.25 -0.05
C CYS A 61 114.01 0.88 0.88
N ASN A 62 114.52 2.10 0.64
CA ASN A 62 114.05 3.25 1.40
C ASN A 62 112.60 3.57 1.01
N GLN A 63 111.73 3.84 1.97
CA GLN A 63 110.31 4.13 1.71
C GLN A 63 110.13 5.28 0.70
N SER A 64 111.05 6.26 0.68
CA SER A 64 111.02 7.36 -0.29
C SER A 64 111.25 6.93 -1.75
N GLU A 65 111.68 5.69 -1.98
CA GLU A 65 111.90 5.07 -3.30
C GLU A 65 110.75 4.15 -3.70
N ILE A 66 109.76 3.97 -2.82
CA ILE A 66 108.54 3.21 -3.09
C ILE A 66 107.41 4.19 -3.37
N THR A 67 106.66 3.91 -4.42
CA THR A 67 105.45 4.64 -4.74
C THR A 67 104.25 3.90 -4.18
N GLU A 68 103.40 4.63 -3.44
CA GLU A 68 102.14 4.16 -2.88
C GLU A 68 100.99 4.78 -3.69
N GLU A 69 100.08 3.95 -4.18
CA GLU A 69 98.91 4.39 -4.95
C GLU A 69 97.70 3.53 -4.64
N THR A 70 96.51 4.09 -4.84
CA THR A 70 95.25 3.37 -4.67
C THR A 70 94.40 3.50 -5.92
N PHE A 71 94.02 2.37 -6.49
CA PHE A 71 93.01 2.29 -7.53
C PHE A 71 91.65 2.01 -6.91
N ILE A 72 90.64 2.76 -7.31
CA ILE A 72 89.27 2.64 -6.81
C ILE A 72 88.36 2.28 -7.97
N ALA A 73 87.52 1.27 -7.80
CA ALA A 73 86.56 0.83 -8.81
C ALA A 73 85.22 0.49 -8.16
N THR A 74 84.11 0.97 -8.74
CA THR A 74 82.76 0.56 -8.34
C THR A 74 82.37 -0.70 -9.12
N LEU A 75 82.11 -1.78 -8.40
CA LEU A 75 81.92 -3.13 -8.95
C LEU A 75 80.48 -3.41 -9.40
N GLY A 76 79.50 -2.76 -8.76
CA GLY A 76 78.08 -2.99 -8.98
C GLY A 76 77.58 -2.70 -10.38
N HIS A 77 78.27 -1.79 -11.08
CA HIS A 77 78.11 -1.58 -12.50
C HIS A 77 79.48 -1.57 -13.19
N LYS A 78 79.77 -2.62 -13.95
CA LYS A 78 80.98 -2.68 -14.78
C LYS A 78 80.74 -3.30 -16.14
N THR A 79 81.44 -2.79 -17.15
CA THR A 79 81.50 -3.35 -18.49
C THR A 79 82.82 -4.07 -18.67
N SER A 80 82.79 -5.39 -18.83
CA SER A 80 83.98 -6.19 -19.14
C SER A 80 83.95 -6.59 -20.61
N CYS A 81 85.04 -6.35 -21.34
CA CYS A 81 85.15 -6.59 -22.76
C CYS A 81 86.45 -7.30 -23.10
N GLU A 82 86.46 -7.97 -24.26
CA GLU A 82 87.65 -8.57 -24.83
C GLU A 82 88.44 -7.52 -25.63
N GLY A 83 89.65 -7.23 -25.18
CA GLY A 83 90.67 -6.48 -25.91
C GLY A 83 91.30 -7.38 -26.96
N THR A 84 90.91 -7.14 -28.20
CA THR A 84 91.39 -7.78 -29.43
C THR A 84 91.99 -6.70 -30.33
N ILE A 85 92.23 -7.00 -31.60
CA ILE A 85 92.85 -6.09 -32.58
C ILE A 85 92.40 -6.45 -34.00
N ALA A 86 91.13 -6.86 -34.09
CA ALA A 86 90.52 -7.23 -35.34
C ALA A 86 90.54 -6.02 -36.30
N GLU A 87 91.50 -6.03 -37.24
CA GLU A 87 91.59 -5.09 -38.37
C GLU A 87 92.13 -3.67 -38.08
N ALA A 88 93.18 -3.53 -37.26
CA ALA A 88 93.97 -2.29 -37.21
C ALA A 88 94.62 -1.95 -38.58
N ILE A 89 94.77 -0.66 -38.93
CA ILE A 89 95.43 -0.26 -40.19
C ILE A 89 96.95 -0.45 -40.08
N GLY A 90 97.46 -1.60 -40.54
CA GLY A 90 98.89 -1.93 -40.57
C GLY A 90 99.17 -3.39 -40.98
N ALA A 91 100.40 -3.75 -41.34
CA ALA A 91 100.74 -5.09 -41.79
C ALA A 91 101.37 -5.95 -40.68
N GLY A 92 100.70 -7.04 -40.28
CA GLY A 92 101.24 -8.10 -39.41
C GLY A 92 100.27 -8.57 -38.33
N GLN A 93 100.39 -9.82 -37.90
CA GLN A 93 99.60 -10.48 -36.87
C GLN A 93 99.50 -9.64 -35.59
N ASP A 94 98.28 -9.29 -35.19
CA ASP A 94 97.86 -8.98 -33.82
C ASP A 94 98.75 -8.02 -32.99
N LEU A 95 99.18 -6.88 -33.55
CA LEU A 95 99.94 -5.83 -32.83
C LEU A 95 99.10 -5.05 -31.78
N CYS A 96 99.48 -5.11 -30.50
CA CYS A 96 98.77 -4.43 -29.39
C CYS A 96 99.60 -3.34 -28.69
N LEU A 97 100.90 -3.58 -28.53
CA LEU A 97 101.80 -2.71 -27.77
C LEU A 97 103.08 -2.48 -28.58
N SER A 98 103.45 -1.21 -28.79
CA SER A 98 104.76 -0.85 -29.34
C SER A 98 105.60 -0.17 -28.26
N LEU A 99 106.80 -0.68 -28.02
CA LEU A 99 107.80 -0.07 -27.14
C LEU A 99 108.95 0.44 -28.01
N TYR A 100 108.84 1.67 -28.51
CA TYR A 100 109.81 2.20 -29.46
C TYR A 100 111.19 2.37 -28.82
N GLY A 101 112.22 1.89 -29.53
CA GLY A 101 113.61 1.91 -29.07
C GLY A 101 113.97 0.76 -28.13
N PHE A 102 113.03 -0.12 -27.77
CA PHE A 102 113.24 -1.24 -26.84
C PHE A 102 114.23 -2.27 -27.41
N ALA A 103 114.14 -2.57 -28.70
CA ALA A 103 115.08 -3.43 -29.40
C ALA A 103 116.46 -2.79 -29.55
N SER A 104 116.51 -1.49 -29.85
CA SER A 104 117.78 -0.75 -29.95
C SER A 104 118.51 -0.65 -28.61
N ALA A 105 117.75 -0.70 -27.50
CA ALA A 105 118.25 -0.78 -26.14
C ALA A 105 118.71 -2.20 -25.74
N GLY A 106 118.51 -3.19 -26.62
CA GLY A 106 118.93 -4.57 -26.40
C GLY A 106 118.02 -5.37 -25.47
N LEU A 107 116.79 -4.90 -25.21
CA LEU A 107 115.84 -5.53 -24.28
C LEU A 107 114.97 -6.62 -24.95
N ALA A 108 114.80 -6.55 -26.28
CA ALA A 108 114.11 -7.55 -27.09
C ALA A 108 114.64 -7.53 -28.54
N PRO A 109 114.33 -8.53 -29.39
CA PRO A 109 114.71 -8.50 -30.80
C PRO A 109 113.85 -7.56 -31.67
N SER A 110 112.73 -7.06 -31.15
CA SER A 110 111.80 -6.13 -31.83
C SER A 110 111.10 -5.23 -30.82
N ASP A 111 110.62 -4.07 -31.29
CA ASP A 111 109.85 -3.09 -30.49
C ASP A 111 108.37 -3.49 -30.35
N LEU A 112 107.91 -4.52 -31.08
CA LEU A 112 106.49 -4.83 -31.27
C LEU A 112 106.04 -6.03 -30.44
N PHE A 113 104.89 -5.89 -29.80
CA PHE A 113 104.27 -6.92 -28.96
C PHE A 113 102.81 -7.15 -29.36
N PHE A 114 102.43 -8.42 -29.44
CA PHE A 114 101.15 -8.89 -29.97
C PHE A 114 100.32 -9.65 -28.93
N ILE A 115 99.00 -9.70 -29.10
CA ILE A 115 98.07 -10.44 -28.22
C ILE A 115 98.18 -11.94 -28.54
N GLY A 116 98.24 -12.78 -27.50
CA GLY A 116 98.30 -14.24 -27.66
C GLY A 116 96.98 -14.86 -28.11
N SER A 117 96.78 -16.15 -27.78
CA SER A 117 95.53 -16.85 -28.08
C SER A 117 94.35 -16.42 -27.22
N GLU A 118 94.61 -15.78 -26.08
CA GLU A 118 93.60 -15.25 -25.17
C GLU A 118 93.54 -13.72 -25.34
N PRO A 119 92.35 -13.12 -25.49
CA PRO A 119 92.22 -11.67 -25.59
C PRO A 119 92.63 -10.99 -24.28
N LEU A 120 93.08 -9.74 -24.39
CA LEU A 120 93.24 -8.89 -23.22
C LEU A 120 91.87 -8.64 -22.57
N GLN A 121 91.87 -8.38 -21.27
CA GLN A 121 90.65 -8.05 -20.53
C GLN A 121 90.61 -6.55 -20.30
N TRP A 122 89.66 -5.89 -20.95
CA TRP A 122 89.30 -4.50 -20.69
C TRP A 122 88.12 -4.47 -19.71
N THR A 123 88.23 -3.73 -18.62
CA THR A 123 87.12 -3.52 -17.69
C THR A 123 86.94 -2.04 -17.44
N HIS A 124 85.73 -1.52 -17.63
CA HIS A 124 85.33 -0.15 -17.32
C HIS A 124 84.32 -0.18 -16.17
N PHE A 125 84.57 0.59 -15.12
CA PHE A 125 83.79 0.60 -13.87
C PHE A 125 82.87 1.81 -13.78
N ALA A 126 81.83 1.75 -12.94
CA ALA A 126 80.80 2.79 -12.83
C ALA A 126 81.36 4.18 -12.46
N ASN A 127 82.43 4.21 -11.67
CA ASN A 127 83.11 5.44 -11.29
C ASN A 127 84.04 6.01 -12.38
N GLY A 128 83.99 5.45 -13.60
CA GLY A 128 84.78 5.88 -14.77
C GLY A 128 86.20 5.31 -14.80
N SER A 129 86.65 4.58 -13.77
CA SER A 129 87.96 3.95 -13.80
C SER A 129 87.97 2.74 -14.75
N ALA A 130 89.14 2.35 -15.25
CA ALA A 130 89.25 1.20 -16.12
C ALA A 130 90.59 0.46 -15.95
N THR A 131 90.61 -0.81 -16.33
CA THR A 131 91.81 -1.64 -16.35
C THR A 131 91.97 -2.37 -17.67
N LEU A 132 93.21 -2.52 -18.12
CA LEU A 132 93.59 -3.38 -19.24
C LEU A 132 94.62 -4.39 -18.77
N THR A 133 94.27 -5.68 -18.77
CA THR A 133 95.15 -6.75 -18.28
C THR A 133 95.25 -7.93 -19.26
N GLY A 134 96.35 -8.67 -19.22
CA GLY A 134 96.51 -9.91 -20.01
C GLY A 134 97.92 -10.09 -20.58
N LEU A 135 98.12 -11.07 -21.45
CA LEU A 135 99.47 -11.42 -21.95
C LEU A 135 99.75 -10.85 -23.34
N VAL A 136 100.93 -10.23 -23.47
CA VAL A 136 101.49 -9.79 -24.76
C VAL A 136 102.85 -10.45 -25.00
N TYR A 137 103.13 -10.75 -26.27
CA TYR A 137 104.30 -11.53 -26.71
C TYR A 137 105.12 -10.71 -27.72
N ASN A 138 106.45 -10.78 -27.67
CA ASN A 138 107.27 -10.13 -28.68
C ASN A 138 107.06 -10.80 -30.05
N ASP A 139 106.90 -10.01 -31.11
CA ASP A 139 106.59 -10.51 -32.46
C ASP A 139 107.67 -11.42 -33.06
N THR A 140 108.92 -11.23 -32.66
CA THR A 140 110.09 -11.89 -33.23
C THR A 140 110.58 -13.04 -32.34
N ASP A 141 110.32 -12.98 -31.03
CA ASP A 141 110.59 -14.06 -30.07
C ASP A 141 109.43 -14.20 -29.05
N PRO A 142 108.45 -15.08 -29.32
CA PRO A 142 107.30 -15.29 -28.42
C PRO A 142 107.65 -15.89 -27.06
N SER A 143 108.91 -16.29 -26.80
CA SER A 143 109.33 -16.66 -25.45
C SER A 143 109.45 -15.43 -24.54
N LEU A 144 109.65 -14.24 -25.12
CA LEU A 144 109.63 -12.95 -24.44
C LEU A 144 108.19 -12.46 -24.33
N ALA A 145 107.63 -12.55 -23.13
CA ALA A 145 106.26 -12.15 -22.86
C ALA A 145 106.16 -11.33 -21.59
N TYR A 146 105.12 -10.50 -21.55
CA TYR A 146 104.79 -9.67 -20.40
C TYR A 146 103.29 -9.72 -20.15
N ASN A 147 102.91 -9.66 -18.87
CA ASN A 147 101.54 -9.33 -18.48
C ASN A 147 101.38 -7.80 -18.56
N ILE A 148 100.52 -7.32 -19.44
CA ILE A 148 100.05 -5.93 -19.39
C ILE A 148 99.15 -5.78 -18.16
N ASP A 149 99.37 -4.71 -17.41
CA ASP A 149 98.63 -4.40 -16.20
C ASP A 149 98.51 -2.88 -16.09
N VAL A 150 97.52 -2.34 -16.81
CA VAL A 150 97.30 -0.90 -17.00
C VAL A 150 96.07 -0.47 -16.24
N TYR A 151 96.21 0.66 -15.54
CA TYR A 151 95.15 1.29 -14.75
C TYR A 151 94.88 2.68 -15.30
N LEU A 152 93.61 2.96 -15.48
CA LEU A 152 93.11 4.19 -16.08
C LEU A 152 92.06 4.81 -15.16
N GLU A 153 92.05 6.13 -15.08
CA GLU A 153 91.03 6.90 -14.38
C GLU A 153 90.28 7.83 -15.32
N GLY A 154 89.11 8.29 -14.87
CA GLY A 154 88.41 9.40 -15.48
C GLY A 154 87.16 9.01 -16.24
N GLY A 155 87.26 8.08 -17.21
CA GLY A 155 86.11 7.64 -18.01
C GLY A 155 85.29 8.81 -18.58
N TYR A 156 85.97 9.90 -18.90
CA TYR A 156 85.34 11.19 -19.12
C TYR A 156 84.64 11.21 -20.46
N ASN A 157 83.44 11.76 -20.50
CA ASN A 157 82.85 12.15 -21.78
C ASN A 157 83.52 13.42 -22.32
N TRP A 158 83.27 13.76 -23.58
CA TRP A 158 83.86 14.94 -24.21
C TRP A 158 83.61 16.25 -23.44
N THR A 159 82.42 16.44 -22.87
CA THR A 159 82.08 17.69 -22.16
C THR A 159 82.96 17.86 -20.93
N GLU A 160 83.18 16.79 -20.18
CA GLU A 160 84.07 16.78 -19.02
C GLU A 160 85.53 16.97 -19.44
N TRP A 161 85.96 16.26 -20.49
CA TRP A 161 87.32 16.31 -21.01
C TRP A 161 87.71 17.71 -21.51
N GLU A 162 86.83 18.35 -22.29
CA GLU A 162 87.02 19.72 -22.79
C GLU A 162 87.02 20.74 -21.64
N ALA A 163 86.16 20.56 -20.62
CA ALA A 163 86.12 21.43 -19.44
C ALA A 163 87.44 21.42 -18.65
N MET A 164 88.20 20.31 -18.70
CA MET A 164 89.55 20.21 -18.13
C MET A 164 90.62 20.91 -19.00
N GLY A 165 90.25 21.47 -20.15
CA GLY A 165 91.17 22.12 -21.10
C GLY A 165 92.02 21.13 -21.91
N LYS A 166 91.60 19.87 -21.99
CA LYS A 166 92.28 18.79 -22.70
C LYS A 166 91.80 18.71 -24.15
N GLN A 167 92.56 18.01 -24.99
CA GLN A 167 92.36 17.93 -26.44
C GLN A 167 92.06 16.50 -26.86
N ALA A 168 91.24 16.34 -27.90
CA ALA A 168 91.12 15.09 -28.63
C ALA A 168 92.22 14.99 -29.68
N LEU A 169 92.63 13.77 -29.98
CA LEU A 169 93.47 13.45 -31.13
C LEU A 169 92.67 12.61 -32.12
N ASP A 170 92.09 13.31 -33.11
CA ASP A 170 91.36 12.75 -34.24
C ASP A 170 92.06 13.11 -35.55
N GLY A 171 92.66 12.14 -36.20
CA GLY A 171 93.32 12.30 -37.50
C GLY A 171 92.99 11.18 -38.49
N LEU A 172 92.06 10.26 -38.15
CA LEU A 172 91.37 9.42 -39.13
C LEU A 172 90.06 10.04 -39.59
N PHE A 173 89.44 10.93 -38.78
CA PHE A 173 88.18 11.61 -39.07
C PHE A 173 87.04 10.64 -39.42
N GLN A 174 87.04 9.47 -38.78
CA GLN A 174 86.07 8.39 -39.04
C GLN A 174 84.93 8.33 -38.01
N ASP A 175 85.10 8.99 -36.87
CA ASP A 175 84.10 9.13 -35.81
C ASP A 175 84.15 10.57 -35.28
N THR A 176 83.19 10.93 -34.43
CA THR A 176 83.14 12.25 -33.78
C THR A 176 83.71 12.11 -32.38
N HIS A 177 84.76 12.88 -32.08
CA HIS A 177 85.41 12.88 -30.76
C HIS A 177 84.45 13.17 -29.59
N GLU A 178 83.30 13.81 -29.86
CA GLU A 178 82.22 14.06 -28.89
C GLU A 178 81.61 12.77 -28.31
N ASN A 179 81.70 11.65 -29.03
CA ASN A 179 81.16 10.34 -28.62
C ASN A 179 82.21 9.45 -27.94
N TRP A 180 83.43 9.94 -27.75
CA TRP A 180 84.52 9.15 -27.18
C TRP A 180 84.53 9.24 -25.65
N ILE A 181 85.13 8.21 -25.05
CA ILE A 181 85.45 8.16 -23.63
C ILE A 181 86.95 8.38 -23.48
N TYR A 182 87.33 9.25 -22.54
CA TYR A 182 88.71 9.68 -22.32
C TYR A 182 89.23 9.21 -20.97
N PHE A 183 90.46 8.72 -20.97
CA PHE A 183 91.09 8.14 -19.79
C PHE A 183 92.48 8.73 -19.55
N LEU A 184 92.86 8.82 -18.28
CA LEU A 184 94.21 9.12 -17.84
C LEU A 184 94.85 7.85 -17.27
N MET A 185 96.04 7.51 -17.75
CA MET A 185 96.84 6.43 -17.19
C MET A 185 97.41 6.78 -15.82
N GLN A 186 97.22 5.87 -14.88
CA GLN A 186 97.84 5.93 -13.55
C GLN A 186 99.32 5.54 -13.65
N ASN A 187 100.17 6.56 -13.77
CA ASN A 187 101.61 6.45 -14.09
C ASN A 187 102.42 5.56 -13.15
N ASN A 188 101.98 5.48 -11.90
CA ASN A 188 102.73 4.87 -10.82
C ASN A 188 102.43 3.37 -10.63
N ILE A 189 101.34 2.88 -11.24
CA ILE A 189 100.87 1.49 -11.08
C ILE A 189 100.68 0.75 -12.40
N SER A 190 100.60 1.48 -13.52
CA SER A 190 100.54 0.90 -14.85
C SER A 190 101.89 0.34 -15.27
N LYS A 191 101.93 -0.93 -15.67
CA LYS A 191 103.19 -1.66 -15.86
C LYS A 191 103.05 -2.87 -16.78
N LEU A 192 104.21 -3.37 -17.20
CA LEU A 192 104.38 -4.69 -17.79
C LEU A 192 105.19 -5.55 -16.81
N ILE A 193 104.66 -6.74 -16.52
CA ILE A 193 105.28 -7.69 -15.60
C ILE A 193 105.83 -8.84 -16.43
N GLY A 194 107.14 -9.04 -16.41
CA GLY A 194 107.79 -10.08 -17.20
C GLY A 194 107.34 -11.48 -16.76
N VAL A 195 107.04 -12.34 -17.73
CA VAL A 195 106.68 -13.75 -17.51
C VAL A 195 107.67 -14.67 -18.22
N GLY A 196 107.69 -15.95 -17.83
CA GLY A 196 108.59 -16.94 -18.45
C GLY A 196 110.05 -16.53 -18.33
N VAL A 197 110.73 -16.32 -19.45
CA VAL A 197 112.16 -15.94 -19.46
C VAL A 197 112.41 -14.51 -18.96
N ASN A 198 111.38 -13.64 -18.99
CA ASN A 198 111.43 -12.27 -18.46
C ASN A 198 111.00 -12.18 -16.99
N GLN A 199 110.74 -13.31 -16.32
CA GLN A 199 110.27 -13.31 -14.94
C GLN A 199 111.18 -12.50 -14.01
N GLY A 200 110.58 -11.58 -13.24
CA GLY A 200 111.29 -10.66 -12.36
C GLY A 200 111.67 -9.31 -13.00
N GLN A 201 111.39 -9.13 -14.28
CA GLN A 201 111.50 -7.82 -14.94
C GLN A 201 110.20 -7.03 -14.76
N THR A 202 110.35 -5.73 -14.54
CA THR A 202 109.24 -4.78 -14.47
C THR A 202 109.53 -3.62 -15.40
N ILE A 203 108.54 -3.27 -16.22
CA ILE A 203 108.57 -2.09 -17.08
C ILE A 203 107.43 -1.20 -16.63
N ARG A 204 107.74 -0.02 -16.11
CA ARG A 204 106.71 0.97 -15.78
C ARG A 204 106.20 1.61 -17.06
N LEU A 205 104.89 1.77 -17.16
CA LEU A 205 104.22 2.49 -18.23
C LEU A 205 103.68 3.80 -17.65
N GLN A 206 103.98 4.91 -18.32
CA GLN A 206 103.50 6.23 -17.92
C GLN A 206 102.74 6.86 -19.08
N HIS A 207 101.72 7.65 -18.75
CA HIS A 207 100.94 8.48 -19.65
C HIS A 207 101.86 9.28 -20.58
N ALA A 208 101.61 9.20 -21.88
CA ALA A 208 102.22 10.11 -22.85
C ALA A 208 101.14 10.90 -23.61
N PRO A 209 101.28 12.23 -23.76
CA PRO A 209 102.31 13.05 -23.13
C PRO A 209 102.12 13.14 -21.61
N LEU A 210 103.21 13.35 -20.85
CA LEU A 210 103.17 13.52 -19.39
C LEU A 210 102.37 14.76 -18.93
N SER A 211 102.06 15.68 -19.85
CA SER A 211 101.15 16.80 -19.60
C SER A 211 99.67 16.39 -19.56
N GLU A 212 99.34 15.16 -19.96
CA GLU A 212 97.97 14.61 -19.95
C GLU A 212 96.96 15.43 -20.76
N ASN A 213 97.44 16.27 -21.68
CA ASN A 213 96.58 17.13 -22.51
C ASN A 213 95.91 16.37 -23.65
N ILE A 214 96.39 15.16 -23.95
CA ILE A 214 95.76 14.17 -24.83
C ILE A 214 95.74 12.90 -23.99
N GLY A 215 94.59 12.21 -23.95
CA GLY A 215 94.38 11.05 -23.09
C GLY A 215 94.41 9.75 -23.88
N PHE A 216 94.20 8.64 -23.18
CA PHE A 216 93.70 7.42 -23.80
C PHE A 216 92.29 7.68 -24.31
N GLN A 217 91.99 7.27 -25.54
CA GLN A 217 90.71 7.53 -26.19
C GLN A 217 90.08 6.19 -26.56
N LEU A 218 88.82 6.00 -26.15
CA LEU A 218 87.98 4.88 -26.54
C LEU A 218 86.81 5.42 -27.37
N GLY A 219 86.69 4.96 -28.60
CA GLY A 219 85.65 5.43 -29.51
C GLY A 219 85.23 4.33 -30.48
N SER A 220 84.05 4.49 -31.07
CA SER A 220 83.45 3.48 -31.94
C SER A 220 84.24 3.26 -33.23
N MET A 221 84.94 4.30 -33.71
CA MET A 221 85.94 4.25 -34.78
C MET A 221 86.96 5.39 -34.57
N GLY A 222 88.20 5.28 -35.04
CA GLY A 222 89.11 6.43 -35.23
C GLY A 222 89.69 7.09 -33.97
N ALA A 223 89.40 6.62 -32.76
CA ALA A 223 90.03 7.08 -31.53
C ALA A 223 91.57 6.89 -31.62
N ASN A 224 92.30 7.99 -31.77
CA ASN A 224 93.77 8.06 -31.92
C ASN A 224 94.38 7.40 -33.18
N ASN A 225 93.83 7.66 -34.36
CA ASN A 225 94.47 7.41 -35.67
C ASN A 225 94.75 5.98 -36.13
N ILE A 226 94.57 4.98 -35.28
CA ILE A 226 95.04 3.62 -35.57
C ILE A 226 93.89 2.61 -35.59
N ASN A 227 92.79 2.88 -34.87
CA ASN A 227 91.66 1.96 -34.72
C ASN A 227 90.56 2.21 -35.79
N LEU A 228 90.08 1.16 -36.45
CA LEU A 228 88.96 1.20 -37.40
C LEU A 228 87.63 0.70 -36.79
N ASN A 229 87.70 0.04 -35.66
CA ASN A 229 86.57 -0.49 -34.91
C ASN A 229 86.48 0.21 -33.54
N ASN A 230 85.56 -0.27 -32.68
CA ASN A 230 85.42 0.24 -31.33
C ASN A 230 86.71 -0.06 -30.57
N GLY A 231 87.57 0.93 -30.32
CA GLY A 231 88.94 0.67 -29.90
C GLY A 231 89.48 1.71 -28.92
N LEU A 232 90.30 1.22 -28.00
CA LEU A 232 91.06 2.01 -27.05
C LEU A 232 92.47 2.22 -27.60
N SER A 233 92.92 3.46 -27.58
CA SER A 233 94.30 3.78 -27.93
C SER A 233 94.85 4.91 -27.08
N GLY A 234 96.13 4.83 -26.76
CA GLY A 234 96.85 5.90 -26.08
C GLY A 234 98.35 5.73 -26.19
N TRP A 235 99.05 6.85 -26.08
CA TRP A 235 100.50 6.84 -26.03
C TRP A 235 100.99 6.58 -24.61
N VAL A 236 102.11 5.88 -24.54
CA VAL A 236 102.82 5.61 -23.29
C VAL A 236 104.28 6.02 -23.41
N THR A 237 104.93 6.17 -22.27
CA THR A 237 106.38 6.02 -22.16
C THR A 237 106.65 4.79 -21.32
N TRP A 238 107.70 4.06 -21.67
CA TRP A 238 108.15 2.89 -20.93
C TRP A 238 109.46 3.21 -20.22
N GLU A 239 109.65 2.61 -19.05
CA GLU A 239 110.85 2.75 -18.25
C GLU A 239 111.18 1.43 -17.54
N THR A 240 112.44 1.02 -17.56
CA THR A 240 112.90 -0.21 -16.88
C THR A 240 114.36 -0.11 -16.44
N LEU A 241 114.77 -1.00 -15.54
CA LEU A 241 116.15 -1.08 -15.05
C LEU A 241 116.97 -2.05 -15.91
N ALA A 242 118.10 -1.59 -16.41
CA ALA A 242 119.10 -2.42 -17.08
C ALA A 242 120.47 -2.25 -16.40
N GLY A 243 120.80 -3.15 -15.47
CA GLY A 243 121.90 -2.91 -14.55
C GLY A 243 121.59 -1.70 -13.67
N ILE A 244 122.56 -0.77 -13.50
CA ILE A 244 122.40 0.49 -12.73
C ILE A 244 121.75 1.63 -13.50
N ASP A 245 121.57 1.45 -14.81
CA ASP A 245 121.01 2.46 -15.68
C ASP A 245 119.49 2.29 -15.79
N THR A 246 118.78 3.40 -15.81
CA THR A 246 117.37 3.43 -16.16
C THR A 246 117.24 3.67 -17.66
N LEU A 247 116.61 2.73 -18.36
CA LEU A 247 116.30 2.85 -19.78
C LEU A 247 114.85 3.28 -19.94
N SER A 248 114.59 4.13 -20.92
CA SER A 248 113.25 4.63 -21.20
C SER A 248 113.05 4.93 -22.68
N GLY A 249 111.81 4.86 -23.15
CA GLY A 249 111.44 5.24 -24.50
C GLY A 249 109.95 5.51 -24.65
N PRO A 250 109.50 6.04 -25.81
CA PRO A 250 108.09 6.20 -26.11
C PRO A 250 107.46 4.87 -26.54
N GLY A 251 106.14 4.81 -26.51
CA GLY A 251 105.38 3.66 -26.98
C GLY A 251 103.91 3.99 -27.16
N ASP A 252 103.13 3.00 -27.55
CA ASP A 252 101.69 3.09 -27.66
C ASP A 252 101.00 1.76 -27.34
N ILE A 253 99.75 1.86 -26.90
CA ILE A 253 98.84 0.74 -26.72
C ILE A 253 97.65 0.97 -27.63
N ASN A 254 97.30 -0.02 -28.43
CA ASN A 254 96.17 0.02 -29.36
C ASN A 254 95.43 -1.33 -29.29
N ILE A 255 94.13 -1.30 -28.97
CA ILE A 255 93.27 -2.47 -28.95
C ILE A 255 91.87 -2.14 -29.48
N ASP A 256 91.22 -3.11 -30.10
CA ASP A 256 89.79 -3.12 -30.39
C ASP A 256 89.04 -3.87 -29.29
N ILE A 257 87.98 -3.25 -28.80
CA ILE A 257 87.14 -3.75 -27.73
C ILE A 257 85.91 -4.44 -28.33
N THR A 258 85.80 -5.75 -28.10
CA THR A 258 84.70 -6.59 -28.55
C THR A 258 84.08 -7.38 -27.39
N ASN A 259 82.98 -8.10 -27.65
CA ASN A 259 82.34 -9.00 -26.69
C ASN A 259 82.08 -8.39 -25.29
N CYS A 260 81.70 -7.11 -25.24
CA CYS A 260 81.40 -6.42 -24.00
C CYS A 260 80.18 -7.03 -23.29
N GLN A 261 80.33 -7.28 -21.99
CA GLN A 261 79.30 -7.74 -21.09
C GLN A 261 79.15 -6.71 -19.96
N GLU A 262 77.94 -6.19 -19.81
CA GLU A 262 77.58 -5.37 -18.65
C GLU A 262 77.14 -6.29 -17.51
N THR A 263 77.63 -5.97 -16.33
CA THR A 263 77.18 -6.58 -15.08
C THR A 263 76.51 -5.47 -14.29
N VAL A 264 75.21 -5.62 -14.03
CA VAL A 264 74.41 -4.74 -13.19
C VAL A 264 73.77 -5.63 -12.12
N SER A 265 74.09 -5.37 -10.85
CA SER A 265 73.42 -6.04 -9.73
C SER A 265 72.47 -5.03 -9.09
N PRO A 266 71.14 -5.18 -9.18
CA PRO A 266 70.17 -4.16 -8.75
C PRO A 266 70.03 -4.01 -7.22
N CYS A 267 70.82 -4.76 -6.45
CA CYS A 267 70.84 -4.75 -4.99
C CYS A 267 71.85 -3.71 -4.48
N ALA A 268 72.02 -3.56 -3.17
CA ALA A 268 73.05 -2.70 -2.58
C ALA A 268 74.47 -2.95 -3.15
N ASP A 269 74.70 -4.11 -3.75
CA ASP A 269 75.82 -4.43 -4.64
C ASP A 269 76.15 -3.34 -5.69
N GLU A 270 75.21 -2.48 -6.13
CA GLU A 270 75.47 -1.37 -7.06
C GLU A 270 76.59 -0.44 -6.56
N ASP A 271 76.69 -0.30 -5.23
CA ASP A 271 77.65 0.57 -4.55
C ASP A 271 78.92 -0.18 -4.10
N ASP A 272 79.06 -1.48 -4.36
CA ASP A 272 80.28 -2.24 -3.99
C ASP A 272 81.54 -1.57 -4.55
N VAL A 273 82.54 -1.36 -3.70
CA VAL A 273 83.77 -0.67 -4.08
C VAL A 273 84.99 -1.57 -3.86
N LEU A 274 85.79 -1.73 -4.92
CA LEU A 274 87.13 -2.29 -4.85
C LEU A 274 88.14 -1.17 -4.58
N TYR A 275 88.88 -1.30 -3.48
CA TYR A 275 90.10 -0.56 -3.21
C TYR A 275 91.30 -1.48 -3.44
N ARG A 276 92.04 -1.23 -4.53
CA ARG A 276 93.29 -1.93 -4.82
C ARG A 276 94.47 -1.03 -4.47
N PHE A 277 95.26 -1.47 -3.50
CA PHE A 277 96.43 -0.75 -3.01
C PHE A 277 97.69 -1.28 -3.67
N PHE A 278 98.56 -0.37 -4.12
CA PHE A 278 99.83 -0.69 -4.75
C PHE A 278 100.98 -0.08 -3.98
N ALA A 279 102.01 -0.87 -3.74
CA ALA A 279 103.30 -0.39 -3.27
C ALA A 279 104.38 -0.95 -4.19
N GLY A 280 105.20 -0.09 -4.81
CA GLY A 280 106.32 -0.59 -5.60
C GLY A 280 107.12 0.47 -6.34
N ASN A 281 108.10 -0.02 -7.09
CA ASN A 281 108.93 0.76 -8.00
C ASN A 281 109.47 -0.14 -9.13
N LEU A 282 110.49 0.30 -9.87
CA LEU A 282 111.07 -0.48 -10.98
C LEU A 282 111.73 -1.82 -10.55
N CYS A 283 111.98 -2.04 -9.25
CA CYS A 283 112.45 -3.33 -8.73
C CYS A 283 111.31 -4.33 -8.48
N GLY A 284 110.05 -3.90 -8.50
CA GLY A 284 108.88 -4.73 -8.30
C GLY A 284 107.75 -3.99 -7.59
N TYR A 285 106.54 -4.52 -7.77
CA TYR A 285 105.33 -4.06 -7.12
C TYR A 285 104.69 -5.24 -6.37
N ASP A 286 104.02 -4.92 -5.28
CA ASP A 286 103.01 -5.79 -4.68
C ASP A 286 101.67 -5.06 -4.69
N GLU A 287 100.59 -5.84 -4.64
CA GLU A 287 99.22 -5.34 -4.63
C GLU A 287 98.35 -6.10 -3.64
N VAL A 288 97.37 -5.40 -3.07
CA VAL A 288 96.38 -6.02 -2.20
C VAL A 288 95.01 -5.38 -2.40
N ASP A 289 93.98 -6.23 -2.43
CA ASP A 289 92.60 -5.83 -2.66
C ASP A 289 91.82 -5.83 -1.33
N ILE A 290 91.05 -4.76 -1.12
CA ILE A 290 89.98 -4.69 -0.13
C ILE A 290 88.69 -4.34 -0.86
N THR A 291 87.73 -5.25 -0.85
CA THR A 291 86.37 -4.98 -1.33
C THR A 291 85.51 -4.51 -0.17
N VAL A 292 84.81 -3.39 -0.34
CA VAL A 292 83.68 -3.01 0.52
C VAL A 292 82.41 -3.52 -0.13
N ASP A 293 81.75 -4.44 0.57
CA ASP A 293 80.56 -5.18 0.15
C ASP A 293 79.35 -4.57 0.89
N HIS A 294 78.43 -3.97 0.14
CA HIS A 294 77.21 -3.39 0.67
C HIS A 294 76.11 -4.45 0.63
N GLU A 295 75.86 -5.10 1.76
CA GLU A 295 74.77 -6.05 1.87
C GLU A 295 73.49 -5.36 2.37
N ASP A 296 72.40 -5.53 1.61
CA ASP A 296 71.07 -5.20 2.09
C ASP A 296 70.37 -6.42 2.71
N ASN A 297 70.24 -6.38 4.02
CA ASN A 297 69.52 -7.40 4.80
C ASN A 297 68.28 -6.85 5.50
N THR A 298 67.86 -5.64 5.15
CA THR A 298 66.74 -4.96 5.78
C THR A 298 65.58 -4.84 4.82
N ALA A 299 64.39 -5.28 5.24
CA ALA A 299 63.20 -5.06 4.43
C ALA A 299 62.81 -3.57 4.38
N PRO A 300 62.08 -3.15 3.33
CA PRO A 300 61.52 -1.82 3.25
C PRO A 300 60.69 -1.47 4.48
N THR A 301 60.78 -0.21 4.89
CA THR A 301 60.06 0.31 6.06
C THR A 301 58.83 1.12 5.63
N TRP A 302 57.66 0.79 6.19
CA TRP A 302 56.42 1.54 5.93
C TRP A 302 56.53 2.98 6.45
N THR A 303 56.36 3.95 5.57
CA THR A 303 56.23 5.37 5.92
C THR A 303 54.78 5.76 6.20
N PHE A 304 53.85 5.08 5.55
CA PHE A 304 52.42 5.19 5.81
C PHE A 304 51.73 3.84 5.57
N PHE A 305 50.79 3.50 6.43
CA PHE A 305 49.95 2.33 6.30
C PHE A 305 48.49 2.68 6.64
N PRO A 306 47.51 2.33 5.78
CA PRO A 306 46.13 2.72 5.99
C PRO A 306 45.50 1.94 7.16
N SER A 307 44.71 2.61 7.99
CA SER A 307 44.04 1.99 9.17
C SER A 307 42.81 1.18 8.77
N ASP A 308 42.40 0.24 9.63
CA ASP A 308 41.14 -0.49 9.49
C ASP A 308 39.92 0.45 9.45
N GLN A 309 38.87 0.03 8.74
CA GLN A 309 37.64 0.81 8.55
C GLN A 309 36.40 -0.03 8.91
N LEU A 310 35.40 0.64 9.50
CA LEU A 310 34.04 0.11 9.68
C LEU A 310 33.10 1.07 8.97
N LEU A 311 32.34 0.57 8.00
CA LEU A 311 31.50 1.34 7.10
C LEU A 311 30.10 0.75 7.04
N GLU A 312 29.11 1.60 6.80
CA GLU A 312 27.81 1.08 6.35
C GLU A 312 27.99 0.45 4.97
N CYS A 313 27.22 -0.59 4.72
CA CYS A 313 27.09 -1.22 3.39
C CYS A 313 26.66 -0.23 2.29
N SER A 314 25.94 0.85 2.65
CA SER A 314 25.58 1.93 1.74
C SER A 314 26.68 2.96 1.52
N ASP A 315 27.76 2.92 2.30
CA ASP A 315 28.85 3.89 2.23
C ASP A 315 29.79 3.61 1.05
N ILE A 316 30.35 4.69 0.52
CA ILE A 316 31.44 4.62 -0.46
C ILE A 316 32.76 4.59 0.31
N ALA A 317 33.50 3.48 0.19
CA ALA A 317 34.83 3.37 0.80
C ALA A 317 35.87 4.24 0.08
N ILE A 318 36.60 5.04 0.85
CA ILE A 318 37.78 5.78 0.38
C ILE A 318 39.01 5.02 0.86
N LEU A 319 39.73 4.42 -0.08
CA LEU A 319 40.83 3.51 0.17
C LEU A 319 42.15 4.17 -0.17
N GLU A 320 42.95 4.49 0.85
CA GLU A 320 44.32 4.97 0.67
C GLU A 320 45.28 3.80 0.40
N ASP A 321 46.37 4.08 -0.31
CA ASP A 321 47.45 3.12 -0.56
C ASP A 321 48.57 3.28 0.49
N ALA A 322 49.30 2.21 0.76
CA ALA A 322 50.45 2.24 1.65
C ALA A 322 51.69 2.80 0.94
N THR A 323 52.59 3.45 1.70
CA THR A 323 53.88 3.91 1.20
C THR A 323 55.01 3.37 2.07
N ALA A 324 56.14 3.07 1.45
CA ALA A 324 57.34 2.57 2.12
C ALA A 324 58.57 3.36 1.64
N THR A 325 59.70 3.12 2.30
CA THR A 325 61.03 3.59 1.90
C THR A 325 62.02 2.47 2.16
N ASP A 326 63.03 2.39 1.30
CA ASP A 326 64.21 1.56 1.51
C ASP A 326 65.47 2.43 1.37
N LEU A 327 66.52 2.08 2.11
CA LEU A 327 67.76 2.86 2.12
C LEU A 327 68.77 2.33 1.09
N CYS A 328 68.71 1.04 0.80
CA CYS A 328 69.75 0.26 0.17
C CYS A 328 69.48 -0.01 -1.30
N SER A 329 68.22 -0.10 -1.68
CA SER A 329 67.85 -0.42 -3.04
C SER A 329 66.48 0.12 -3.42
N ASP A 330 66.17 0.05 -4.70
CA ASP A 330 64.81 0.27 -5.16
C ASP A 330 63.87 -0.83 -4.64
N PHE A 331 62.60 -0.46 -4.44
CA PHE A 331 61.59 -1.40 -3.95
C PHE A 331 60.28 -1.29 -4.72
N SER A 332 59.43 -2.29 -4.55
CA SER A 332 58.08 -2.34 -5.09
C SER A 332 57.06 -2.67 -4.01
N ILE A 333 55.83 -2.13 -4.13
CA ILE A 333 54.71 -2.48 -3.25
C ILE A 333 53.67 -3.23 -4.09
N SER A 334 53.29 -4.41 -3.62
CA SER A 334 52.19 -5.20 -4.18
C SER A 334 50.99 -5.19 -3.23
N LEU A 335 49.78 -5.27 -3.79
CA LEU A 335 48.51 -5.32 -3.05
C LEU A 335 47.74 -6.57 -3.46
N VAL A 336 47.34 -7.37 -2.48
CA VAL A 336 46.40 -8.47 -2.63
C VAL A 336 45.13 -8.18 -1.83
N THR A 337 43.98 -8.27 -2.49
CA THR A 337 42.66 -8.07 -1.89
C THR A 337 41.91 -9.39 -1.78
N ASP A 338 41.36 -9.66 -0.61
CA ASP A 338 40.43 -10.77 -0.36
C ASP A 338 39.12 -10.23 0.20
N THR A 339 37.98 -10.78 -0.25
CA THR A 339 36.65 -10.37 0.18
C THR A 339 35.90 -11.57 0.75
N LEU A 340 35.59 -11.50 2.04
CA LEU A 340 34.81 -12.48 2.76
C LEU A 340 33.37 -11.99 2.93
N LEU A 341 32.42 -12.66 2.28
CA LEU A 341 30.99 -12.35 2.41
C LEU A 341 30.44 -12.84 3.76
N SER A 342 29.54 -12.06 4.35
CA SER A 342 28.76 -12.46 5.52
C SER A 342 27.48 -13.23 5.13
N SER A 343 26.73 -13.69 6.12
CA SER A 343 25.40 -14.29 5.94
C SER A 343 24.32 -13.27 5.59
N ALA A 344 24.45 -12.02 6.05
CA ALA A 344 23.56 -10.93 5.70
C ALA A 344 24.00 -10.30 4.37
N VAL A 345 23.06 -10.12 3.44
CA VAL A 345 23.31 -9.44 2.17
C VAL A 345 23.76 -8.01 2.46
N GLY A 346 24.78 -7.53 1.75
CA GLY A 346 25.38 -6.20 1.99
C GLY A 346 26.50 -6.20 3.04
N ASN A 347 26.57 -7.20 3.93
CA ASN A 347 27.63 -7.30 4.95
C ASN A 347 28.79 -8.16 4.45
N TYR A 348 30.00 -7.62 4.50
CA TYR A 348 31.20 -8.33 4.07
C TYR A 348 32.46 -7.66 4.63
N ASN A 349 33.55 -8.42 4.69
CA ASN A 349 34.86 -7.91 5.08
C ASN A 349 35.79 -7.94 3.88
N VAL A 350 36.52 -6.86 3.65
CA VAL A 350 37.61 -6.79 2.68
C VAL A 350 38.93 -6.74 3.46
N THR A 351 39.81 -7.70 3.20
CA THR A 351 41.17 -7.72 3.74
C THR A 351 42.15 -7.33 2.63
N ARG A 352 42.87 -6.23 2.81
CA ARG A 352 43.91 -5.73 1.90
C ARG A 352 45.27 -6.04 2.49
N THR A 353 46.04 -6.90 1.83
CA THR A 353 47.42 -7.24 2.23
C THR A 353 48.39 -6.52 1.33
N PHE A 354 49.17 -5.59 1.90
CA PHE A 354 50.24 -4.90 1.18
C PHE A 354 51.57 -5.58 1.50
N THR A 355 52.41 -5.78 0.48
CA THR A 355 53.76 -6.33 0.64
C THR A 355 54.75 -5.46 -0.11
N ALA A 356 55.65 -4.83 0.63
CA ALA A 356 56.80 -4.12 0.09
C ALA A 356 57.98 -5.11 -0.04
N THR A 357 58.61 -5.17 -1.20
CA THR A 357 59.76 -6.03 -1.50
C THR A 357 60.83 -5.21 -2.19
N ASP A 358 62.04 -5.21 -1.65
CA ASP A 358 63.22 -4.56 -2.24
C ASP A 358 63.84 -5.41 -3.37
N ALA A 359 64.86 -4.87 -4.05
CA ALA A 359 65.55 -5.55 -5.14
C ALA A 359 66.38 -6.76 -4.68
N CYS A 360 66.77 -6.78 -3.41
CA CYS A 360 67.53 -7.85 -2.76
C CYS A 360 66.63 -9.00 -2.29
N GLY A 361 65.31 -8.82 -2.35
CA GLY A 361 64.29 -9.79 -2.00
C GLY A 361 63.85 -9.75 -0.53
N ASN A 362 64.30 -8.79 0.28
CA ASN A 362 63.76 -8.63 1.62
C ASN A 362 62.36 -8.00 1.51
N SER A 363 61.46 -8.38 2.43
CA SER A 363 60.06 -7.95 2.34
C SER A 363 59.40 -7.71 3.68
N ALA A 364 58.48 -6.75 3.69
CA ALA A 364 57.61 -6.44 4.81
C ALA A 364 56.16 -6.48 4.33
N SER A 365 55.29 -7.16 5.10
CA SER A 365 53.87 -7.29 4.77
C SER A 365 53.01 -6.81 5.93
N ASN A 366 51.88 -6.17 5.62
CA ASN A 366 50.90 -5.72 6.60
C ASN A 366 49.48 -5.71 6.00
N THR A 367 48.47 -5.83 6.85
CA THR A 367 47.07 -6.02 6.44
C THR A 367 46.16 -4.92 6.97
N GLN A 368 45.27 -4.42 6.12
CA GLN A 368 44.16 -3.55 6.46
C GLN A 368 42.83 -4.33 6.34
N THR A 369 41.97 -4.24 7.34
CA THR A 369 40.62 -4.84 7.33
C THR A 369 39.56 -3.74 7.19
N ILE A 370 38.64 -3.92 6.25
CA ILE A 370 37.48 -3.05 6.03
C ILE A 370 36.23 -3.89 6.26
N VAL A 371 35.40 -3.49 7.21
CA VAL A 371 34.15 -4.17 7.57
C VAL A 371 32.99 -3.35 7.04
N PHE A 372 32.18 -3.93 6.16
CA PHE A 372 30.89 -3.39 5.76
C PHE A 372 29.80 -4.08 6.58
N GLN A 373 29.05 -3.29 7.34
CA GLN A 373 28.00 -3.77 8.21
C GLN A 373 26.79 -2.85 8.09
N ASP A 374 25.64 -3.45 7.81
CA ASP A 374 24.33 -2.81 7.86
C ASP A 374 23.85 -2.64 9.30
N THR A 375 23.71 -1.38 9.72
CA THR A 375 23.08 -1.04 11.01
C THR A 375 21.81 -0.20 10.85
N THR A 376 21.38 0.03 9.62
CA THR A 376 20.25 0.91 9.32
C THR A 376 18.96 0.10 9.19
N THR A 377 17.87 0.61 9.77
CA THR A 377 16.56 -0.04 9.63
C THR A 377 15.96 0.24 8.25
N PRO A 378 15.14 -0.67 7.69
CA PRO A 378 14.45 -0.45 6.43
C PRO A 378 13.52 0.76 6.45
N VAL A 379 13.33 1.38 5.29
CA VAL A 379 12.27 2.37 5.09
C VAL A 379 10.95 1.63 4.84
N LEU A 380 9.98 1.79 5.74
CA LEU A 380 8.64 1.18 5.66
C LEU A 380 7.58 2.23 5.29
N ASN A 381 6.80 1.96 4.25
CA ASN A 381 5.63 2.73 3.85
C ASN A 381 4.37 1.88 4.00
N ILE A 382 3.46 2.28 4.89
CA ILE A 382 2.18 1.60 5.12
C ILE A 382 1.01 2.41 4.53
N PRO A 383 -0.13 1.76 4.20
CA PRO A 383 -1.34 2.48 3.83
C PRO A 383 -1.89 3.33 4.98
N LEU A 384 -2.62 4.40 4.66
CA LEU A 384 -3.17 5.35 5.65
C LEU A 384 -4.38 4.78 6.40
N ASP A 385 -4.63 5.33 7.58
CA ASP A 385 -5.85 5.10 8.37
C ASP A 385 -7.08 5.64 7.64
N TYR A 386 -8.22 4.95 7.80
CA TYR A 386 -9.49 5.41 7.25
C TYR A 386 -10.69 4.86 8.02
N THR A 387 -11.85 5.47 7.78
CA THR A 387 -13.15 5.07 8.35
C THR A 387 -14.11 4.70 7.24
N ILE A 388 -14.81 3.59 7.38
CA ILE A 388 -15.86 3.13 6.45
C ILE A 388 -17.10 2.69 7.21
N GLU A 389 -18.19 2.64 6.47
CA GLU A 389 -19.43 2.04 6.94
C GLU A 389 -19.34 0.51 6.96
N CYS A 390 -19.95 -0.11 7.96
CA CYS A 390 -20.09 -1.56 8.16
C CYS A 390 -20.74 -2.30 6.98
N SER A 391 -21.54 -1.62 6.16
CA SER A 391 -22.10 -2.17 4.91
C SER A 391 -21.08 -2.33 3.79
N ILE A 392 -19.85 -1.79 3.96
CA ILE A 392 -18.76 -1.82 2.99
C ILE A 392 -17.66 -2.74 3.48
N THR A 393 -17.18 -3.64 2.62
CA THR A 393 -16.00 -4.46 2.91
C THR A 393 -14.73 -3.60 2.85
N PRO A 394 -13.89 -3.58 3.90
CA PRO A 394 -12.62 -2.83 3.88
C PRO A 394 -11.64 -3.36 2.83
N THR A 395 -10.97 -2.45 2.14
CA THR A 395 -9.84 -2.77 1.25
C THR A 395 -8.55 -2.81 2.09
N LEU A 396 -7.83 -3.94 2.03
CA LEU A 396 -6.64 -4.20 2.83
C LEU A 396 -5.39 -4.14 1.96
N ASP A 397 -4.95 -2.93 1.64
CA ASP A 397 -3.72 -2.74 0.86
C ASP A 397 -2.49 -3.24 1.64
N GLU A 398 -1.47 -3.68 0.91
CA GLU A 398 -0.19 -4.14 1.45
C GLU A 398 0.75 -2.97 1.72
N ALA A 399 1.67 -3.16 2.67
CA ALA A 399 2.77 -2.24 2.90
C ALA A 399 3.92 -2.50 1.90
N THR A 400 4.78 -1.50 1.72
CA THR A 400 6.01 -1.63 0.94
C THR A 400 7.20 -1.19 1.77
N SER A 401 8.37 -1.79 1.53
CA SER A 401 9.60 -1.38 2.18
C SER A 401 10.78 -1.45 1.24
N SER A 402 11.82 -0.70 1.58
CA SER A 402 13.09 -0.72 0.86
C SER A 402 14.23 -0.55 1.85
N ASP A 403 15.34 -1.22 1.57
CA ASP A 403 16.59 -1.05 2.27
C ASP A 403 17.73 -0.85 1.26
N LEU A 404 18.79 -0.14 1.65
CA LEU A 404 19.90 0.20 0.75
C LEU A 404 20.95 -0.92 0.65
N CYS A 405 20.93 -1.87 1.58
CA CYS A 405 21.97 -2.86 1.79
C CYS A 405 21.50 -4.29 1.53
N GLY A 406 20.21 -4.56 1.66
CA GLY A 406 19.69 -5.91 1.53
C GLY A 406 18.24 -5.99 1.08
N SER A 407 17.72 -7.23 1.14
CA SER A 407 16.31 -7.47 0.97
C SER A 407 15.57 -7.29 2.30
N VAL A 408 14.26 -7.06 2.23
CA VAL A 408 13.43 -6.77 3.39
C VAL A 408 12.23 -7.70 3.41
N GLU A 409 12.00 -8.33 4.55
CA GLU A 409 10.81 -9.12 4.85
C GLU A 409 9.79 -8.26 5.62
N ILE A 410 8.56 -8.19 5.12
CA ILE A 410 7.45 -7.55 5.84
C ILE A 410 6.58 -8.63 6.48
N THR A 411 6.39 -8.53 7.79
CA THR A 411 5.41 -9.33 8.54
C THR A 411 4.22 -8.46 8.94
N LEU A 412 3.03 -9.07 8.97
CA LEU A 412 1.78 -8.41 9.31
C LEU A 412 1.12 -9.12 10.49
N GLN A 413 0.78 -8.36 11.53
CA GLN A 413 -0.05 -8.82 12.63
C GLN A 413 -1.35 -8.03 12.66
N GLU A 414 -2.48 -8.73 12.73
CA GLU A 414 -3.81 -8.12 12.73
C GLU A 414 -4.57 -8.46 14.01
N SER A 415 -5.29 -7.46 14.53
CA SER A 415 -6.21 -7.64 15.65
C SER A 415 -7.47 -6.80 15.45
N THR A 416 -8.59 -7.32 15.92
CA THR A 416 -9.88 -6.63 15.88
C THR A 416 -10.28 -6.18 17.27
N GLU A 417 -10.59 -4.90 17.42
CA GLU A 417 -11.14 -4.34 18.65
C GLU A 417 -12.62 -3.99 18.43
N LEU A 418 -13.49 -4.56 19.26
CA LEU A 418 -14.94 -4.32 19.16
C LEU A 418 -15.26 -2.85 19.48
N GLY A 419 -16.16 -2.27 18.69
CA GLY A 419 -16.63 -0.91 18.87
C GLY A 419 -17.71 -0.78 19.94
N VAL A 420 -18.29 0.41 20.03
CA VAL A 420 -19.28 0.76 21.06
C VAL A 420 -20.65 0.12 20.85
N CYS A 421 -20.92 -0.38 19.66
CA CYS A 421 -22.18 -1.00 19.27
C CYS A 421 -21.93 -2.17 18.31
N GLU A 422 -22.92 -3.05 18.19
CA GLU A 422 -22.88 -4.20 17.28
C GLU A 422 -22.69 -3.72 15.83
N GLY A 423 -21.82 -4.36 15.07
CA GLY A 423 -21.47 -3.95 13.70
C GLY A 423 -20.33 -2.93 13.59
N SER A 424 -20.02 -2.20 14.66
CA SER A 424 -18.86 -1.29 14.72
C SER A 424 -17.63 -1.97 15.34
N TYR A 425 -16.46 -1.80 14.74
CA TYR A 425 -15.18 -2.31 15.23
C TYR A 425 -14.00 -1.57 14.60
N SER A 426 -12.79 -1.75 15.13
CA SER A 426 -11.57 -1.31 14.47
C SER A 426 -10.67 -2.50 14.14
N LEU A 427 -10.10 -2.50 12.95
CA LEU A 427 -9.06 -3.44 12.53
C LEU A 427 -7.71 -2.73 12.67
N VAL A 428 -6.90 -3.19 13.61
CA VAL A 428 -5.54 -2.71 13.86
C VAL A 428 -4.56 -3.64 13.15
N ARG A 429 -3.78 -3.09 12.23
CA ARG A 429 -2.82 -3.81 11.39
C ARG A 429 -1.42 -3.29 11.69
N ILE A 430 -0.55 -4.12 12.24
CA ILE A 430 0.84 -3.77 12.57
C ILE A 430 1.75 -4.41 11.53
N PHE A 431 2.41 -3.58 10.74
CA PHE A 431 3.41 -4.01 9.77
C PHE A 431 4.80 -3.88 10.39
N THR A 432 5.62 -4.92 10.28
CA THR A 432 7.02 -4.90 10.70
C THR A 432 7.90 -5.29 9.52
N ALA A 433 8.75 -4.37 9.07
CA ALA A 433 9.77 -4.62 8.07
C ALA A 433 11.10 -4.95 8.75
N THR A 434 11.72 -6.07 8.36
CA THR A 434 13.01 -6.55 8.88
C THR A 434 13.93 -6.85 7.71
N ASP A 435 15.13 -6.30 7.70
CA ASP A 435 16.15 -6.65 6.69
C ASP A 435 16.88 -7.95 7.03
N ASP A 436 17.72 -8.39 6.09
CA ASP A 436 18.55 -9.59 6.21
C ASP A 436 19.65 -9.47 7.30
N ALA A 437 19.99 -8.25 7.74
CA ALA A 437 20.90 -7.99 8.86
C ALA A 437 20.21 -8.03 10.23
N GLY A 438 18.88 -8.06 10.25
CA GLY A 438 18.03 -8.13 11.43
C GLY A 438 17.62 -6.76 11.99
N ASN A 439 17.89 -5.65 11.29
CA ASN A 439 17.36 -4.36 11.70
C ASN A 439 15.88 -4.27 11.30
N SER A 440 15.06 -3.65 12.15
CA SER A 440 13.61 -3.64 11.95
C SER A 440 12.95 -2.32 12.30
N THR A 441 11.87 -2.02 11.58
CA THR A 441 10.96 -0.91 11.88
C THR A 441 9.51 -1.38 11.81
N SER A 442 8.63 -0.74 12.58
CA SER A 442 7.21 -1.11 12.61
C SER A 442 6.31 0.11 12.56
N ALA A 443 5.14 -0.05 11.94
CA ALA A 443 4.11 0.98 11.85
C ALA A 443 2.73 0.35 11.93
N THR A 444 1.76 1.11 12.45
CA THR A 444 0.39 0.65 12.69
C THR A 444 -0.58 1.40 11.78
N GLN A 445 -1.45 0.66 11.10
CA GLN A 445 -2.63 1.17 10.41
C GLN A 445 -3.88 0.82 11.22
N THR A 446 -4.80 1.78 11.37
CA THR A 446 -6.11 1.58 11.98
C THR A 446 -7.22 1.82 10.96
N ILE A 447 -8.03 0.79 10.71
CA ILE A 447 -9.24 0.90 9.88
C ILE A 447 -10.45 0.85 10.81
N THR A 448 -11.25 1.91 10.80
CA THR A 448 -12.43 2.02 11.68
C THR A 448 -13.70 1.72 10.90
N ILE A 449 -14.46 0.75 11.37
CA ILE A 449 -15.77 0.38 10.84
C ILE A 449 -16.82 0.97 11.79
N VAL A 450 -17.67 1.82 11.24
CA VAL A 450 -18.78 2.46 11.96
C VAL A 450 -20.11 2.07 11.34
N ASP A 451 -21.19 2.21 12.12
CA ASP A 451 -22.56 2.16 11.62
C ASP A 451 -23.21 3.53 11.87
N THR A 452 -23.45 4.24 10.77
CA THR A 452 -24.02 5.59 10.77
C THR A 452 -25.34 5.65 9.99
N THR A 453 -25.79 4.52 9.46
CA THR A 453 -26.93 4.45 8.54
C THR A 453 -28.17 4.00 9.29
N ALA A 454 -29.24 4.79 9.25
CA ALA A 454 -30.50 4.38 9.85
C ALA A 454 -31.10 3.14 9.13
N PRO A 455 -31.84 2.28 9.85
CA PRO A 455 -32.53 1.13 9.26
C PRO A 455 -33.46 1.52 8.11
N GLU A 456 -33.54 0.66 7.09
CA GLU A 456 -34.58 0.78 6.08
C GLU A 456 -35.93 0.42 6.72
N LEU A 457 -36.92 1.31 6.59
CA LEU A 457 -38.25 1.16 7.15
C LEU A 457 -39.32 1.44 6.09
N THR A 458 -40.16 0.44 5.84
CA THR A 458 -41.37 0.57 5.03
C THR A 458 -42.59 0.42 5.93
N VAL A 459 -43.35 1.50 6.11
CA VAL A 459 -44.61 1.48 6.88
C VAL A 459 -45.80 1.08 5.99
N PRO A 460 -46.85 0.47 6.56
CA PRO A 460 -48.07 0.16 5.82
C PRO A 460 -48.74 1.42 5.25
N ASN A 461 -49.46 1.25 4.14
CA ASN A 461 -50.24 2.35 3.54
C ASN A 461 -51.35 2.84 4.48
N ASN A 462 -51.74 4.10 4.30
CA ASN A 462 -52.92 4.66 4.96
C ASN A 462 -54.19 3.90 4.56
N LEU A 463 -55.14 3.81 5.47
CA LEU A 463 -56.40 3.10 5.29
C LEU A 463 -57.58 4.03 5.52
N SER A 464 -58.66 3.84 4.76
CA SER A 464 -59.97 4.45 5.02
C SER A 464 -60.96 3.30 5.21
N LEU A 465 -61.48 3.16 6.42
CA LEU A 465 -62.31 2.05 6.87
C LEU A 465 -63.68 2.56 7.33
N THR A 466 -64.68 1.70 7.30
CA THR A 466 -65.94 1.93 8.02
C THR A 466 -65.80 1.45 9.46
N CYS A 467 -66.75 1.83 10.32
CA CYS A 467 -66.78 1.41 11.73
C CYS A 467 -66.77 -0.14 11.92
N ILE A 468 -67.18 -0.89 10.90
CA ILE A 468 -67.22 -2.36 10.82
C ILE A 468 -66.11 -2.94 9.93
N GLY A 469 -65.17 -2.09 9.49
CA GLY A 469 -64.06 -2.47 8.63
C GLY A 469 -63.07 -3.44 9.30
N SER A 470 -62.22 -4.04 8.48
CA SER A 470 -61.20 -5.01 8.93
C SER A 470 -60.24 -4.40 9.98
N ASN A 471 -59.82 -5.21 10.95
CA ASN A 471 -58.75 -4.88 11.91
C ASN A 471 -57.34 -5.24 11.40
N ASP A 472 -57.21 -5.66 10.14
CA ASP A 472 -55.89 -5.85 9.52
C ASP A 472 -55.32 -4.51 9.06
N LEU A 473 -54.48 -3.93 9.93
CA LEU A 473 -53.84 -2.64 9.73
C LEU A 473 -52.47 -2.76 9.03
N GLY A 474 -52.05 -3.97 8.64
CA GLY A 474 -50.71 -4.25 8.14
C GLY A 474 -49.61 -4.16 9.20
N THR A 475 -48.41 -4.60 8.81
CA THR A 475 -47.18 -4.57 9.63
C THR A 475 -46.07 -3.84 8.89
N ALA A 476 -45.22 -3.11 9.62
CA ALA A 476 -44.04 -2.48 9.04
C ALA A 476 -42.97 -3.54 8.72
N ILE A 477 -42.25 -3.34 7.62
CA ILE A 477 -41.08 -4.12 7.26
C ILE A 477 -39.86 -3.25 7.51
N TYR A 478 -38.86 -3.82 8.18
CA TYR A 478 -37.64 -3.10 8.53
C TYR A 478 -36.44 -4.03 8.50
N SER A 479 -35.29 -3.48 8.14
CA SER A 479 -34.02 -4.19 8.11
C SER A 479 -32.86 -3.21 8.22
N ASP A 480 -31.77 -3.69 8.80
CA ASP A 480 -30.49 -3.01 8.78
C ASP A 480 -29.39 -3.98 8.33
N LEU A 481 -28.36 -3.47 7.68
CA LEU A 481 -27.28 -4.29 7.11
C LEU A 481 -26.20 -4.63 8.13
N CYS A 482 -26.06 -3.82 9.18
CA CYS A 482 -24.91 -3.82 10.07
C CYS A 482 -25.23 -4.41 11.44
N SER A 483 -26.47 -4.25 11.89
CA SER A 483 -26.88 -4.73 13.20
C SER A 483 -28.36 -5.13 13.26
N ASN A 484 -28.78 -5.61 14.43
CA ASN A 484 -30.18 -5.91 14.69
C ASN A 484 -30.99 -4.62 14.91
N VAL A 485 -32.27 -4.64 14.53
CA VAL A 485 -33.16 -3.47 14.61
C VAL A 485 -34.25 -3.68 15.65
N ALA A 486 -34.43 -2.69 16.53
CA ALA A 486 -35.56 -2.57 17.44
C ALA A 486 -36.67 -1.70 16.83
N LEU A 487 -37.88 -2.25 16.67
CA LEU A 487 -39.06 -1.50 16.23
C LEU A 487 -39.93 -1.09 17.42
N THR A 488 -40.28 0.19 17.49
CA THR A 488 -41.27 0.73 18.43
C THR A 488 -42.47 1.31 17.69
N ILE A 489 -43.67 1.17 18.27
CA ILE A 489 -44.93 1.66 17.68
C ILE A 489 -45.67 2.47 18.74
N SER A 490 -46.03 3.70 18.41
CA SER A 490 -46.93 4.53 19.22
C SER A 490 -48.16 4.91 18.41
N SER A 491 -49.33 4.89 19.03
CA SER A 491 -50.58 5.30 18.39
C SER A 491 -51.23 6.46 19.11
N ASP A 492 -51.75 7.41 18.35
CA ASP A 492 -52.62 8.48 18.82
C ASP A 492 -53.97 8.39 18.11
N THR A 493 -55.04 8.80 18.79
CA THR A 493 -56.41 8.75 18.26
C THR A 493 -57.01 10.14 18.29
N ILE A 494 -57.37 10.63 17.11
CA ILE A 494 -58.04 11.91 16.93
C ILE A 494 -59.52 11.62 16.69
N LEU A 495 -60.35 12.00 17.66
CA LEU A 495 -61.80 11.85 17.54
C LEU A 495 -62.37 12.92 16.60
N GLY A 496 -63.24 12.52 15.69
CA GLY A 496 -64.04 13.41 14.87
C GLY A 496 -65.30 13.88 15.59
N ILE A 497 -66.13 14.63 14.87
CA ILE A 497 -67.38 15.19 15.42
C ILE A 497 -68.42 14.09 15.63
N CYS A 498 -68.47 13.09 14.73
CA CYS A 498 -69.26 11.89 14.96
C CYS A 498 -68.43 10.86 15.75
N PRO A 499 -68.98 10.19 16.78
CA PRO A 499 -68.26 9.16 17.54
C PRO A 499 -67.70 8.00 16.70
N ALA A 500 -68.38 7.64 15.59
CA ALA A 500 -67.91 6.60 14.67
C ALA A 500 -66.89 7.12 13.63
N ASN A 501 -66.65 8.43 13.59
CA ASN A 501 -65.66 9.07 12.72
C ASN A 501 -64.43 9.44 13.55
N TYR A 502 -63.33 8.72 13.41
CA TYR A 502 -62.09 9.03 14.11
C TYR A 502 -60.89 8.56 13.29
N SER A 503 -59.73 9.14 13.57
CA SER A 503 -58.48 8.79 12.89
C SER A 503 -57.48 8.23 13.89
N ILE A 504 -56.86 7.09 13.57
CA ILE A 504 -55.73 6.54 14.32
C ILE A 504 -54.45 6.84 13.55
N SER A 505 -53.53 7.57 14.18
CA SER A 505 -52.18 7.81 13.69
C SER A 505 -51.21 6.84 14.39
N ARG A 506 -50.60 5.93 13.64
CA ARG A 506 -49.58 4.99 14.15
C ARG A 506 -48.21 5.44 13.67
N THR A 507 -47.33 5.82 14.60
CA THR A 507 -45.93 6.14 14.32
C THR A 507 -45.08 4.91 14.59
N PHE A 508 -44.30 4.51 13.59
CA PHE A 508 -43.33 3.43 13.65
C PHE A 508 -41.93 4.04 13.70
N THR A 509 -41.10 3.60 14.65
CA THR A 509 -39.70 4.02 14.77
C THR A 509 -38.81 2.80 14.85
N ALA A 510 -37.98 2.59 13.84
CA ALA A 510 -36.97 1.55 13.78
C ALA A 510 -35.62 2.14 14.24
N THR A 511 -34.95 1.49 15.19
CA THR A 511 -33.67 1.92 15.78
C THR A 511 -32.68 0.75 15.72
N ASP A 512 -31.50 0.96 15.16
CA ASP A 512 -30.42 -0.04 15.19
C ASP A 512 -29.67 -0.04 16.55
N ASN A 513 -28.68 -0.92 16.68
CA ASN A 513 -27.90 -1.04 17.92
C ASN A 513 -26.89 0.10 18.12
N CYS A 514 -26.59 0.89 17.09
CA CYS A 514 -25.73 2.07 17.17
C CYS A 514 -26.54 3.36 17.43
N GLY A 515 -27.87 3.25 17.47
CA GLY A 515 -28.81 4.31 17.80
C GLY A 515 -29.26 5.14 16.59
N ASN A 516 -28.97 4.73 15.35
CA ASN A 516 -29.53 5.41 14.19
C ASN A 516 -31.00 5.02 14.01
N THR A 517 -31.84 5.99 13.63
CA THR A 517 -33.31 5.82 13.64
C THR A 517 -33.95 6.24 12.33
N SER A 518 -34.93 5.46 11.87
CA SER A 518 -35.89 5.84 10.84
C SER A 518 -37.31 5.84 11.41
N SER A 519 -38.20 6.69 10.88
CA SER A 519 -39.59 6.78 11.36
C SER A 519 -40.57 7.06 10.24
N GLY A 520 -41.77 6.48 10.36
CA GLY A 520 -42.86 6.67 9.41
C GLY A 520 -44.22 6.63 10.12
N VAL A 521 -45.25 7.17 9.48
CA VAL A 521 -46.60 7.27 10.04
C VAL A 521 -47.61 6.60 9.10
N GLN A 522 -48.48 5.78 9.67
CA GLN A 522 -49.69 5.28 9.03
C GLN A 522 -50.90 6.00 9.63
N ILE A 523 -51.79 6.52 8.78
CA ILE A 523 -53.07 7.11 9.17
C ILE A 523 -54.19 6.15 8.79
N ILE A 524 -55.09 5.87 9.74
CA ILE A 524 -56.28 5.03 9.54
C ILE A 524 -57.50 5.88 9.87
N ASP A 525 -58.29 6.21 8.85
CA ASP A 525 -59.51 6.99 9.01
C ASP A 525 -60.73 6.07 9.05
N TYR A 526 -61.49 6.16 10.14
CA TYR A 526 -62.80 5.53 10.28
C TYR A 526 -63.89 6.54 9.93
N SER A 527 -64.85 6.12 9.12
CA SER A 527 -66.04 6.90 8.81
C SER A 527 -67.30 6.04 8.74
N ASP A 528 -68.38 6.50 9.33
CA ASP A 528 -69.71 5.95 9.17
C ASP A 528 -70.46 6.69 8.05
N THR A 529 -70.81 5.92 7.02
CA THR A 529 -71.56 6.38 5.85
C THR A 529 -72.80 5.53 5.60
N THR A 530 -73.16 4.67 6.55
CA THR A 530 -74.30 3.75 6.43
C THR A 530 -75.51 4.40 7.08
N SER A 531 -76.67 4.31 6.44
CA SER A 531 -77.92 4.79 7.04
C SER A 531 -78.53 3.69 7.91
N PRO A 532 -79.28 4.03 8.98
CA PRO A 532 -79.98 3.06 9.81
C PRO A 532 -80.95 2.17 9.02
N ASP A 533 -81.16 0.94 9.46
CA ASP A 533 -82.12 0.00 8.88
C ASP A 533 -83.31 -0.29 9.81
N PHE A 534 -84.52 -0.32 9.27
CA PHE A 534 -85.77 -0.60 10.02
C PHE A 534 -86.05 -2.11 10.20
N GLY A 535 -85.16 -2.99 9.73
CA GLY A 535 -85.32 -4.43 9.87
C GLY A 535 -86.62 -4.95 9.25
N THR A 536 -87.33 -5.84 9.97
CA THR A 536 -88.56 -6.49 9.48
C THR A 536 -89.83 -5.90 10.12
N THR A 537 -90.22 -4.71 9.70
CA THR A 537 -91.43 -4.02 10.18
C THR A 537 -92.61 -4.19 9.20
N PRO A 538 -93.84 -4.50 9.67
CA PRO A 538 -94.99 -4.70 8.78
C PRO A 538 -95.36 -3.42 8.03
N TYR A 539 -95.50 -3.52 6.70
CA TYR A 539 -95.92 -2.40 5.86
C TYR A 539 -97.45 -2.13 5.91
N PHE A 540 -98.24 -3.06 6.45
CA PHE A 540 -99.71 -2.99 6.50
C PHE A 540 -100.30 -3.57 7.79
N ILE A 541 -101.25 -2.87 8.41
CA ILE A 541 -101.97 -3.27 9.63
C ILE A 541 -103.47 -2.95 9.50
N GLU A 542 -104.33 -3.83 10.00
CA GLU A 542 -105.79 -3.59 10.14
C GLU A 542 -106.15 -3.42 11.62
N LEU A 543 -106.92 -2.38 11.94
CA LEU A 543 -107.38 -2.04 13.30
C LEU A 543 -108.89 -1.78 13.32
N ALA A 544 -109.53 -2.01 14.46
CA ALA A 544 -110.91 -1.57 14.64
C ALA A 544 -110.99 -0.03 14.73
N CYS A 545 -112.10 0.58 14.28
CA CYS A 545 -112.33 2.03 14.34
C CYS A 545 -112.22 2.67 15.75
N THR A 546 -112.23 1.86 16.81
CA THR A 546 -112.11 2.30 18.20
C THR A 546 -110.72 2.04 18.81
N GLU A 547 -109.81 1.40 18.08
CA GLU A 547 -108.46 1.11 18.53
C GLU A 547 -107.50 2.27 18.22
N ALA A 548 -106.60 2.55 19.16
CA ALA A 548 -105.56 3.56 18.99
C ALA A 548 -104.37 3.01 18.20
N ILE A 549 -103.79 3.84 17.34
CA ILE A 549 -102.56 3.49 16.62
C ILE A 549 -101.37 3.54 17.59
N LEU A 550 -100.72 2.41 17.83
CA LEU A 550 -99.47 2.32 18.61
C LEU A 550 -98.23 2.42 17.71
N LEU A 551 -97.12 2.86 18.28
CA LEU A 551 -95.80 2.82 17.62
C LEU A 551 -95.17 1.45 17.91
N ASP A 552 -94.94 0.65 16.88
CA ASP A 552 -94.29 -0.67 16.96
C ASP A 552 -93.30 -0.80 15.80
N VAL A 553 -92.16 -0.10 15.92
CA VAL A 553 -91.11 -0.06 14.92
C VAL A 553 -89.76 0.03 15.64
N GLU A 554 -88.77 -0.71 15.16
CA GLU A 554 -87.39 -0.67 15.64
C GLU A 554 -86.47 -0.33 14.47
N ALA A 555 -85.35 0.33 14.76
CA ALA A 555 -84.30 0.59 13.79
C ALA A 555 -82.95 0.26 14.42
N PHE A 556 -81.98 -0.09 13.58
CA PHE A 556 -80.63 -0.49 13.97
C PHE A 556 -79.61 0.21 13.09
N ASP A 557 -78.46 0.55 13.66
CA ASP A 557 -77.27 0.95 12.91
C ASP A 557 -76.05 0.26 13.50
N ASP A 558 -75.13 -0.18 12.63
CA ASP A 558 -73.97 -0.98 13.01
C ASP A 558 -72.81 -0.11 13.53
N CYS A 559 -72.86 1.20 13.31
CA CYS A 559 -71.76 2.14 13.54
C CYS A 559 -72.00 3.11 14.68
N SER A 560 -73.22 3.60 14.83
CA SER A 560 -73.52 4.67 15.75
C SER A 560 -74.91 4.59 16.35
N GLU A 561 -75.09 5.28 17.48
CA GLU A 561 -76.37 5.34 18.18
C GLU A 561 -77.40 6.11 17.34
N LEU A 562 -78.67 5.73 17.48
CA LEU A 562 -79.78 6.31 16.73
C LEU A 562 -80.44 7.49 17.45
N SER A 563 -80.97 8.43 16.68
CA SER A 563 -81.96 9.39 17.17
C SER A 563 -83.27 8.68 17.54
N ASP A 564 -84.12 9.35 18.32
CA ASP A 564 -85.50 8.90 18.51
C ASP A 564 -86.20 8.77 17.14
N ILE A 565 -86.98 7.70 16.96
CA ILE A 565 -87.77 7.48 15.75
C ILE A 565 -88.93 8.47 15.73
N SER A 566 -89.01 9.26 14.66
CA SER A 566 -90.12 10.19 14.43
C SER A 566 -91.11 9.62 13.42
N PHE A 567 -92.39 10.02 13.52
CA PHE A 567 -93.39 9.66 12.51
C PHE A 567 -94.33 10.80 12.14
N THR A 568 -94.86 10.74 10.93
CA THR A 568 -95.92 11.63 10.45
C THR A 568 -97.06 10.83 9.83
N ASP A 569 -98.29 11.15 10.21
CA ASP A 569 -99.51 10.51 9.71
C ASP A 569 -100.19 11.37 8.64
N LEU A 570 -100.55 10.74 7.53
CA LEU A 570 -101.35 11.32 6.48
C LEU A 570 -102.67 10.56 6.35
N ALA A 571 -103.80 11.28 6.42
CA ALA A 571 -105.11 10.66 6.27
C ALA A 571 -105.29 10.08 4.86
N GLY A 572 -105.65 8.80 4.80
CA GLY A 572 -106.08 8.15 3.57
C GLY A 572 -107.52 8.54 3.20
N SER A 573 -107.88 8.34 1.94
CA SER A 573 -109.23 8.64 1.41
C SER A 573 -109.97 7.36 1.02
N GLY A 574 -111.28 7.35 1.24
CA GLY A 574 -112.18 6.23 0.91
C GLY A 574 -112.64 5.43 2.13
N GLY A 575 -113.69 4.63 1.95
CA GLY A 575 -114.33 3.77 2.96
C GLY A 575 -115.59 4.38 3.60
N CYS A 576 -116.25 3.61 4.47
CA CYS A 576 -117.57 3.91 5.04
C CYS A 576 -117.54 4.64 6.40
N MET A 577 -116.35 4.82 7.00
CA MET A 577 -116.16 5.49 8.29
C MET A 577 -115.76 6.96 8.14
N SER A 578 -116.09 7.78 9.14
CA SER A 578 -115.72 9.20 9.24
C SER A 578 -114.92 9.45 10.53
N PRO A 579 -113.79 10.19 10.51
CA PRO A 579 -113.34 11.06 9.42
C PRO A 579 -112.47 10.41 8.33
N SER A 580 -111.90 9.22 8.53
CA SER A 580 -111.08 8.51 7.50
C SER A 580 -111.01 7.00 7.75
N SER A 581 -111.04 6.18 6.70
CA SER A 581 -110.96 4.71 6.83
C SER A 581 -109.53 4.13 6.74
N SER A 582 -108.52 4.95 6.47
CA SER A 582 -107.11 4.54 6.54
C SER A 582 -106.18 5.72 6.84
N VAL A 583 -104.97 5.41 7.30
CA VAL A 583 -103.86 6.36 7.56
C VAL A 583 -102.59 5.78 6.96
N VAL A 584 -101.78 6.62 6.30
CA VAL A 584 -100.41 6.27 5.86
C VAL A 584 -99.42 6.97 6.79
N ARG A 585 -98.55 6.19 7.43
CA ARG A 585 -97.54 6.65 8.38
C ARG A 585 -96.14 6.56 7.78
N PHE A 586 -95.38 7.63 7.88
CA PHE A 586 -93.96 7.66 7.50
C PHE A 586 -93.09 7.71 8.77
N PHE A 587 -92.22 6.73 8.96
CA PHE A 587 -91.19 6.74 9.98
C PHE A 587 -89.90 7.35 9.43
N THR A 588 -89.17 8.08 10.27
CA THR A 588 -87.82 8.60 9.94
C THR A 588 -86.92 8.52 11.16
N VAL A 589 -85.72 7.99 10.95
CA VAL A 589 -84.66 7.88 11.96
C VAL A 589 -83.34 8.34 11.34
N THR A 590 -82.46 8.92 12.16
CA THR A 590 -81.13 9.38 11.76
C THR A 590 -80.12 8.88 12.77
N ASP A 591 -78.95 8.46 12.32
CA ASP A 591 -77.86 8.08 13.23
C ASP A 591 -77.12 9.31 13.79
N ALA A 592 -76.16 9.09 14.70
CA ALA A 592 -75.35 10.17 15.27
C ALA A 592 -74.40 10.83 14.27
N CYS A 593 -74.13 10.20 13.12
CA CYS A 593 -73.30 10.71 12.04
C CYS A 593 -74.07 11.50 10.98
N GLY A 594 -75.41 11.55 11.06
CA GLY A 594 -76.30 12.29 10.18
C GLY A 594 -76.82 11.49 8.98
N ASN A 595 -76.61 10.18 8.91
CA ASN A 595 -77.22 9.35 7.88
C ASN A 595 -78.67 9.00 8.28
N SER A 596 -79.61 9.05 7.34
CA SER A 596 -81.05 8.96 7.63
C SER A 596 -81.78 7.94 6.76
N SER A 597 -82.74 7.23 7.33
CA SER A 597 -83.64 6.32 6.61
C SER A 597 -85.11 6.59 6.90
N SER A 598 -85.99 6.13 6.00
CA SER A 598 -87.44 6.32 6.12
C SER A 598 -88.20 5.07 5.69
N LEU A 599 -89.30 4.76 6.39
CA LEU A 599 -90.18 3.63 6.13
C LEU A 599 -91.65 4.08 6.05
N GLU A 600 -92.41 3.54 5.10
CA GLU A 600 -93.86 3.78 4.96
C GLU A 600 -94.68 2.58 5.47
N GLN A 601 -95.74 2.85 6.24
CA GLN A 601 -96.69 1.86 6.76
C GLN A 601 -98.13 2.33 6.53
N THR A 602 -99.00 1.44 6.04
CA THR A 602 -100.44 1.70 5.84
C THR A 602 -101.27 1.06 6.97
N ILE A 603 -102.18 1.83 7.55
CA ILE A 603 -103.08 1.39 8.62
C ILE A 603 -104.53 1.52 8.13
N GLN A 604 -105.30 0.44 8.14
CA GLN A 604 -106.70 0.41 7.72
C GLN A 604 -107.63 0.24 8.92
N PHE A 605 -108.69 1.06 9.00
CA PHE A 605 -109.74 0.91 10.01
C PHE A 605 -110.90 0.09 9.45
N ILE A 606 -111.58 -0.68 10.30
CA ILE A 606 -112.80 -1.44 9.97
C ILE A 606 -113.89 -1.24 11.02
N ASP A 607 -115.15 -1.24 10.57
CA ASP A 607 -116.36 -1.20 11.42
C ASP A 607 -117.20 -2.47 11.18
N THR A 608 -117.59 -3.13 12.28
CA THR A 608 -118.31 -4.41 12.27
C THR A 608 -119.47 -4.42 13.27
N VAL A 609 -119.78 -3.28 13.91
CA VAL A 609 -120.75 -3.21 15.00
C VAL A 609 -122.05 -2.59 14.50
N ALA A 610 -123.19 -3.21 14.80
CA ALA A 610 -124.50 -2.70 14.40
C ALA A 610 -124.99 -1.52 15.27
N PRO A 611 -125.79 -0.60 14.70
CA PRO A 611 -126.35 0.53 15.43
C PRO A 611 -127.34 0.08 16.51
N ILE A 612 -127.50 0.87 17.57
CA ILE A 612 -128.38 0.57 18.71
C ILE A 612 -129.53 1.58 18.87
N PHE A 613 -130.73 1.10 19.20
CA PHE A 613 -131.84 1.96 19.66
C PHE A 613 -131.56 2.45 21.09
N THR A 614 -131.43 3.76 21.26
CA THR A 614 -131.26 4.41 22.57
C THR A 614 -132.59 4.81 23.21
N TYR A 615 -133.66 4.90 22.42
CA TYR A 615 -135.05 5.09 22.87
C TYR A 615 -136.02 4.40 21.90
N PHE A 616 -137.13 3.84 22.40
CA PHE A 616 -138.17 3.19 21.59
C PHE A 616 -139.58 3.45 22.15
N PRO A 617 -140.57 3.87 21.32
CA PRO A 617 -141.92 4.24 21.79
C PRO A 617 -142.80 3.04 22.17
N SER A 618 -143.75 3.23 23.10
CA SER A 618 -144.62 2.17 23.66
C SER A 618 -145.99 2.04 22.96
N ASP A 619 -146.64 0.88 23.07
CA ASP A 619 -147.99 0.62 22.53
C ASP A 619 -149.09 1.54 23.14
N ALA A 620 -150.16 1.85 22.40
CA ALA A 620 -151.19 2.83 22.80
C ALA A 620 -152.65 2.39 22.49
N SER A 621 -153.65 2.97 23.17
CA SER A 621 -155.09 2.81 22.85
C SER A 621 -155.80 4.15 22.90
N VAL A 622 -156.58 4.48 21.86
CA VAL A 622 -157.20 5.79 21.65
C VAL A 622 -158.69 5.68 21.30
N ASP A 623 -159.46 6.72 21.57
CA ASP A 623 -160.86 6.80 21.13
C ASP A 623 -160.94 7.22 19.65
N CYS A 624 -161.97 6.77 18.92
CA CYS A 624 -162.12 7.07 17.49
C CYS A 624 -162.25 8.59 17.17
N SER A 625 -162.49 9.42 18.19
CA SER A 625 -162.50 10.88 18.11
C SER A 625 -161.13 11.57 18.37
N ILE A 626 -160.03 10.82 18.57
CA ILE A 626 -158.67 11.34 18.84
C ILE A 626 -157.65 10.83 17.79
N SER A 627 -156.68 11.67 17.39
CA SER A 627 -155.57 11.29 16.49
C SER A 627 -154.48 10.46 17.19
N ILE A 628 -153.90 9.51 16.47
CA ILE A 628 -152.80 8.62 16.92
C ILE A 628 -151.55 9.44 17.38
N PRO A 629 -150.86 9.10 18.50
CA PRO A 629 -149.67 9.81 18.99
C PRO A 629 -148.48 9.82 18.00
N ASN A 630 -147.69 10.90 17.99
CA ASN A 630 -146.52 11.10 17.12
C ASN A 630 -145.20 11.00 17.92
N ASP A 631 -144.66 9.79 18.09
CA ASP A 631 -143.42 9.49 18.87
C ASP A 631 -142.48 8.55 18.08
N PHE A 632 -141.17 8.85 18.02
CA PHE A 632 -140.16 8.19 17.17
C PHE A 632 -138.97 7.66 18.01
N PRO A 633 -138.33 6.52 17.63
CA PRO A 633 -137.15 6.01 18.33
C PRO A 633 -135.88 6.86 18.10
N LEU A 634 -134.93 6.80 19.04
CA LEU A 634 -133.58 7.40 18.93
C LEU A 634 -132.52 6.31 18.72
N ILE A 635 -131.45 6.61 17.95
CA ILE A 635 -130.46 5.64 17.48
C ILE A 635 -129.06 6.23 17.52
N SER A 636 -128.04 5.41 17.79
CA SER A 636 -126.63 5.80 17.75
C SER A 636 -125.75 4.67 17.21
N ASP A 637 -124.64 5.05 16.57
CA ASP A 637 -123.50 4.18 16.25
C ASP A 637 -122.18 4.90 16.62
N VAL A 638 -121.10 4.16 16.86
CA VAL A 638 -119.82 4.69 17.38
C VAL A 638 -118.85 5.05 16.24
N CYS A 639 -118.94 4.41 15.09
CA CYS A 639 -117.95 4.50 14.01
C CYS A 639 -118.49 5.15 12.73
N SER A 640 -119.81 5.17 12.54
CA SER A 640 -120.43 5.79 11.38
C SER A 640 -121.79 6.45 11.69
N SER A 641 -122.36 7.16 10.71
CA SER A 641 -123.69 7.76 10.82
C SER A 641 -124.80 6.73 10.54
N VAL A 642 -125.97 6.87 11.19
CA VAL A 642 -127.08 5.90 11.09
C VAL A 642 -128.31 6.50 10.38
N GLU A 643 -128.99 5.70 9.57
CA GLU A 643 -130.26 6.00 8.88
C GLU A 643 -131.44 5.21 9.50
N LEU A 644 -132.62 5.83 9.71
CA LEU A 644 -133.83 5.23 10.32
C LEU A 644 -135.04 5.25 9.36
N GLN A 645 -135.78 4.14 9.27
CA GLN A 645 -137.00 3.97 8.44
C GLN A 645 -138.16 3.24 9.18
N TYR A 646 -139.43 3.43 8.76
CA TYR A 646 -140.60 2.74 9.35
C TYR A 646 -141.77 2.41 8.38
N SER A 647 -142.65 1.45 8.76
CA SER A 647 -143.86 1.01 8.00
C SER A 647 -145.05 0.62 8.90
N ILE A 648 -146.33 0.80 8.47
CA ILE A 648 -147.58 0.58 9.25
C ILE A 648 -148.52 -0.47 8.61
N ASP A 649 -149.14 -1.37 9.41
CA ASP A 649 -150.17 -2.37 9.02
C ASP A 649 -151.48 -2.25 9.87
N THR A 650 -152.67 -2.51 9.27
CA THR A 650 -154.03 -2.44 9.90
C THR A 650 -154.72 -3.82 10.08
N ILE A 651 -155.42 -4.06 11.20
CA ILE A 651 -156.21 -5.29 11.48
C ILE A 651 -157.61 -4.90 12.03
N SER A 652 -158.72 -5.42 11.46
CA SER A 652 -160.10 -5.17 11.93
C SER A 652 -160.77 -6.40 12.56
N SER A 653 -161.51 -6.21 13.67
CA SER A 653 -162.34 -7.22 14.34
C SER A 653 -163.81 -7.06 13.90
N LEU A 654 -164.43 -8.10 13.32
CA LEU A 654 -165.80 -8.05 12.77
C LEU A 654 -166.91 -8.29 13.80
N THR A 655 -166.62 -8.24 15.11
CA THR A 655 -167.63 -8.51 16.16
C THR A 655 -167.69 -7.47 17.29
N SER A 656 -166.79 -6.47 17.28
CA SER A 656 -166.85 -5.27 18.11
C SER A 656 -166.36 -4.10 17.26
N ASN A 657 -166.89 -2.89 17.47
CA ASN A 657 -166.59 -1.73 16.63
C ASN A 657 -165.20 -1.11 16.92
N ASP A 658 -164.15 -1.94 17.04
CA ASP A 658 -162.76 -1.56 17.38
C ASP A 658 -161.75 -1.83 16.23
N LEU A 659 -160.64 -1.06 16.16
CA LEU A 659 -159.62 -1.10 15.08
C LEU A 659 -158.17 -1.13 15.63
N ASP A 660 -157.30 -2.05 15.18
CA ASP A 660 -155.90 -2.21 15.64
C ASP A 660 -154.84 -1.89 14.53
N LEU A 661 -153.70 -1.31 14.91
CA LEU A 661 -152.56 -0.87 14.06
C LEU A 661 -151.20 -1.39 14.58
N SER A 662 -150.23 -1.66 13.70
CA SER A 662 -148.84 -2.06 14.04
C SER A 662 -147.78 -1.33 13.20
N ILE A 663 -146.68 -0.83 13.80
CA ILE A 663 -145.61 -0.02 13.17
C ILE A 663 -144.23 -0.70 13.35
N LEU A 664 -143.47 -0.98 12.28
CA LEU A 664 -142.11 -1.54 12.28
C LEU A 664 -141.04 -0.47 12.01
N TRP A 665 -139.95 -0.43 12.81
CA TRP A 665 -138.81 0.50 12.70
C TRP A 665 -137.50 -0.25 12.36
N THR A 666 -136.65 0.28 11.46
CA THR A 666 -135.34 -0.30 11.06
C THR A 666 -134.26 0.78 10.98
N ALA A 667 -133.08 0.53 11.55
CA ALA A 667 -131.92 1.41 11.55
C ALA A 667 -130.68 0.74 10.92
N THR A 668 -129.95 1.45 10.06
CA THR A 668 -128.76 0.96 9.32
C THR A 668 -127.62 1.96 9.41
N ASP A 669 -126.40 1.52 9.75
CA ASP A 669 -125.22 2.40 9.81
C ASP A 669 -124.54 2.63 8.43
N GLY A 670 -123.52 3.48 8.39
CA GLY A 670 -122.82 3.87 7.16
C GLY A 670 -121.98 2.73 6.53
N CYS A 671 -121.64 1.70 7.32
CA CYS A 671 -120.92 0.52 6.88
C CYS A 671 -121.84 -0.68 6.57
N GLY A 672 -123.16 -0.52 6.74
CA GLY A 672 -124.20 -1.46 6.34
C GLY A 672 -124.69 -2.41 7.43
N ASN A 673 -124.34 -2.19 8.71
CA ASN A 673 -124.84 -2.99 9.83
C ASN A 673 -126.26 -2.51 10.25
N ILE A 674 -127.17 -3.41 10.68
CA ILE A 674 -128.64 -3.15 10.80
C ILE A 674 -129.26 -3.62 12.15
N THR A 675 -130.28 -2.91 12.65
CA THR A 675 -131.14 -3.24 13.84
C THR A 675 -132.63 -2.87 13.61
N SER A 676 -133.64 -3.64 14.08
CA SER A 676 -135.10 -3.35 13.88
C SER A 676 -136.06 -3.77 15.04
N SER A 677 -137.26 -3.15 15.18
CA SER A 677 -138.28 -3.41 16.26
C SER A 677 -139.70 -2.86 15.96
N THR A 678 -140.80 -3.30 16.65
CA THR A 678 -142.24 -3.02 16.34
C THR A 678 -143.07 -2.42 17.51
N GLN A 679 -144.09 -1.59 17.22
CA GLN A 679 -145.04 -0.93 18.16
C GLN A 679 -146.53 -1.12 17.73
N ASN A 680 -147.52 -1.24 18.63
CA ASN A 680 -148.96 -1.47 18.33
C ASN A 680 -149.94 -0.41 18.90
N ILE A 681 -151.10 -0.16 18.25
CA ILE A 681 -152.11 0.86 18.63
C ILE A 681 -153.59 0.41 18.40
N THR A 682 -154.51 0.58 19.37
CA THR A 682 -155.96 0.17 19.31
C THR A 682 -156.96 1.35 19.36
N VAL A 683 -158.13 1.29 18.67
CA VAL A 683 -159.15 2.37 18.55
C VAL A 683 -160.60 1.90 18.86
N SER A 684 -161.40 2.61 19.70
CA SER A 684 -162.77 2.21 20.20
C SER A 684 -163.85 3.34 20.31
N ASP A 685 -165.16 3.02 20.43
CA ASP A 685 -166.30 3.91 20.78
C ASP A 685 -167.03 3.49 22.10
N THR A 686 -167.45 4.45 22.94
CA THR A 686 -167.94 4.22 24.32
C THR A 686 -169.19 5.02 24.77
N GLN A 687 -169.86 5.82 23.93
CA GLN A 687 -171.02 6.65 24.34
C GLN A 687 -172.40 6.17 23.82
N ALA A 688 -173.50 6.67 24.40
CA ALA A 688 -174.89 6.23 24.13
C ALA A 688 -175.81 7.37 23.63
N PRO A 689 -176.89 7.08 22.86
CA PRO A 689 -177.75 8.09 22.22
C PRO A 689 -178.76 8.83 23.14
N VAL A 690 -179.21 10.03 22.75
CA VAL A 690 -180.05 10.95 23.57
C VAL A 690 -181.30 11.50 22.83
N PHE A 691 -182.48 11.56 23.48
CA PHE A 691 -183.75 12.10 22.92
C PHE A 691 -183.86 13.64 22.92
N THR A 692 -184.56 14.22 21.93
CA THR A 692 -184.64 15.69 21.72
C THR A 692 -186.05 16.34 21.70
N LEU A 693 -187.19 15.60 21.72
CA LEU A 693 -188.57 16.17 21.81
C LEU A 693 -189.64 15.19 22.38
N SER A 694 -190.64 15.69 23.16
CA SER A 694 -191.75 14.89 23.76
C SER A 694 -193.10 15.66 23.86
N PRO A 695 -194.29 15.04 23.58
CA PRO A 695 -195.60 15.74 23.53
C PRO A 695 -196.39 15.83 24.87
N THR A 696 -197.23 16.87 25.02
CA THR A 696 -198.04 17.18 26.24
C THR A 696 -199.48 16.63 26.22
N LEU A 697 -199.90 15.94 27.30
CA LEU A 697 -201.25 15.36 27.51
C LEU A 697 -202.14 16.22 28.44
N PRO A 698 -203.41 16.52 28.09
CA PRO A 698 -204.41 17.11 29.00
C PRO A 698 -205.10 16.10 29.93
N THR A 699 -205.71 16.65 30.99
CA THR A 699 -205.79 16.07 32.34
C THR A 699 -207.17 15.54 32.79
N SER A 700 -208.19 15.49 31.92
CA SER A 700 -209.48 14.83 32.23
C SER A 700 -210.24 14.38 30.97
N LEU A 701 -210.80 13.17 30.99
CA LEU A 701 -211.69 12.61 29.95
C LEU A 701 -213.16 12.64 30.39
N GLU A 702 -214.06 13.04 29.47
CA GLU A 702 -215.51 12.92 29.64
C GLU A 702 -216.00 11.54 29.16
N LEU A 703 -217.02 10.97 29.81
CA LEU A 703 -217.52 9.63 29.46
C LEU A 703 -218.21 9.66 28.08
N GLY A 704 -217.59 9.05 27.07
CA GLY A 704 -218.13 8.95 25.70
C GLY A 704 -217.19 9.35 24.55
N THR A 705 -215.93 9.72 24.82
CA THR A 705 -214.92 10.05 23.78
C THR A 705 -213.82 8.99 23.64
N GLU A 706 -213.35 8.72 22.42
CA GLU A 706 -212.25 7.78 22.09
C GLU A 706 -210.85 8.31 22.47
N ILE A 707 -209.91 7.39 22.74
CA ILE A 707 -208.49 7.65 23.10
C ILE A 707 -207.60 7.62 21.84
N PRO A 708 -206.62 8.52 21.65
CA PRO A 708 -205.63 8.44 20.56
C PRO A 708 -204.56 7.34 20.76
N LEU A 709 -204.04 6.76 19.66
CA LEU A 709 -202.95 5.76 19.62
C LEU A 709 -201.54 6.42 19.60
N CYS A 710 -200.54 5.78 20.24
CA CYS A 710 -199.16 6.28 20.42
C CYS A 710 -198.38 6.57 19.12
N ASN A 711 -198.71 5.87 18.02
CA ASN A 711 -198.02 6.02 16.73
C ASN A 711 -198.40 7.30 15.96
N ALA A 712 -199.16 8.21 16.56
CA ALA A 712 -199.54 9.51 16.00
C ALA A 712 -198.80 10.71 16.64
N LEU A 713 -197.68 10.46 17.33
CA LEU A 713 -196.84 11.46 18.01
C LEU A 713 -195.40 11.44 17.43
N GLU A 714 -194.77 12.61 17.21
CA GLU A 714 -193.39 12.72 16.68
C GLU A 714 -192.31 12.62 17.80
N TRP A 715 -191.23 11.85 17.56
CA TRP A 715 -190.05 11.63 18.44
C TRP A 715 -188.72 11.81 17.65
N THR A 716 -187.64 12.31 18.28
CA THR A 716 -186.27 12.45 17.67
C THR A 716 -185.13 12.18 18.68
N ALA A 717 -183.95 11.65 18.25
CA ALA A 717 -182.73 11.35 19.05
C ALA A 717 -181.38 11.45 18.26
N GLU A 718 -180.20 11.60 18.88
CA GLU A 718 -178.84 11.74 18.24
C GLU A 718 -177.69 10.97 19.00
N ASP A 719 -176.56 10.62 18.32
CA ASP A 719 -175.32 9.92 18.80
C ASP A 719 -173.99 10.51 18.21
N ASN A 720 -172.80 10.33 18.83
CA ASN A 720 -171.52 10.95 18.41
C ASN A 720 -170.62 10.11 17.48
N CYS A 721 -170.86 8.80 17.40
CA CYS A 721 -170.09 7.89 16.55
C CYS A 721 -170.97 7.26 15.44
N TYR A 722 -172.30 7.47 15.50
CA TYR A 722 -173.29 6.96 14.53
C TYR A 722 -174.32 8.02 14.08
N SER A 723 -175.05 7.76 12.98
CA SER A 723 -176.03 8.68 12.37
C SER A 723 -177.50 8.30 12.65
N TYR A 724 -178.45 9.25 12.52
CA TYR A 724 -179.88 9.10 12.89
C TYR A 724 -180.57 7.84 12.34
N ASP A 725 -180.20 7.40 11.13
CA ASP A 725 -180.83 6.28 10.41
C ASP A 725 -180.54 4.90 11.03
N GLU A 726 -179.65 4.83 12.03
CA GLU A 726 -179.26 3.61 12.75
C GLU A 726 -179.89 3.51 14.17
N LEU A 727 -180.82 4.41 14.53
CA LEU A 727 -181.52 4.45 15.82
C LEU A 727 -182.93 3.81 15.76
N ILE A 728 -183.31 2.96 16.74
CA ILE A 728 -184.60 2.21 16.77
C ILE A 728 -185.48 2.68 17.95
N PHE A 729 -186.77 2.98 17.71
CA PHE A 729 -187.75 3.45 18.73
C PHE A 729 -188.85 2.39 19.01
N ASP A 730 -189.22 2.14 20.29
CA ASP A 730 -190.25 1.17 20.72
C ASP A 730 -191.23 1.80 21.75
N CYS A 731 -192.54 1.51 21.70
CA CYS A 731 -193.60 2.11 22.54
C CYS A 731 -194.62 1.07 23.05
N SER A 732 -194.75 0.92 24.38
CA SER A 732 -195.74 0.06 25.06
C SER A 732 -196.54 0.85 26.10
N LEU A 733 -197.87 0.63 26.21
CA LEU A 733 -198.78 1.31 27.17
C LEU A 733 -199.34 0.30 28.18
N ASP A 734 -199.18 0.58 29.47
CA ASP A 734 -199.63 -0.26 30.61
C ASP A 734 -200.96 0.29 31.20
N THR A 735 -201.98 -0.55 31.44
CA THR A 735 -203.32 -0.11 31.91
C THR A 735 -203.55 -0.39 33.41
N VAL A 736 -204.00 0.62 34.19
CA VAL A 736 -204.57 0.43 35.54
C VAL A 736 -205.78 1.38 35.74
N PHE A 737 -206.96 0.82 36.08
CA PHE A 737 -208.22 1.53 36.35
C PHE A 737 -208.46 1.74 37.86
N THR A 738 -209.19 2.81 38.20
CA THR A 738 -210.49 2.70 38.91
C THR A 738 -211.51 3.56 38.20
#